data_AF-A0AA39XDJ5-F1
#
_entry.id   AF-A0AA39XDJ5-F1
#
_cell.length_a   1.000
_cell.length_b   1.000
_cell.length_c   1.000
_cell.angle_alpha   90.00
_cell.angle_beta   90.00
_cell.angle_gamma   90.00
#
_symmetry.space_group_name_H-M   'P 1'
#
loop_
_entity.id
_entity.type
_entity.pdbx_description
1 polymer ?
#
loop_
_entity_poly.entity_id
_entity_poly.type
_entity_poly.pdbx_seq_one_letter_code
_entity_poly.pdbx_strand_id
1 'polypeptide(L)'
;MALMALIPAHSRNARSALPVLFAFVLSCMLFYGYSVSSNSGAFRLSNPIGSNHDSPGGGGSSNANPSISVSISVVTLTQTVTPIVAPTTKSRPTPTRTRKLPSGTPRNRRPPTNLDPPLYKPSATDGPPPVVDPFPFMALSDGPPPPIPAYNVPRPNLHEAYGLERMPPLFIGFTRQWPMLLQAVVSYITAGWPPESIHVVENTGVHNSNRDGLLTLQNPFYLNHTTLNRLGVNVVQTPVLLNFAQLQNFYMHEAYENGHDFYWYSHQDVVVFSFEDGPEDVRRRGDRPWEFYDQDDERAAMFPPAMGEPGYRTIYENCLAELQDTLERGERWGMRWYQYDHLTLVNLEAFEAVGGYDSMIPYYNSDCDLNGKLTMDGWSTKFRRVGIINDVSTVMTDLGALYRLPESVPDFADPNPNKGMKVREEKEKQLKAAREAIQKAKDEAAAKNGDEVKDEKAKQTTEANVTQTAKPGPTGKAGGGNTTATHVKPAPHGGLAATVQQDARVKRREEPTAEVVEEEVDEEAAEEEEAAVEEEEVATTEEDPVVVPTDPVEYFQLLNVVGLGMNFYKYREGYKNRNTWQTAQRGGAGEPFYYDGAGFGEAFDVLTSAGREIYKRKWGTTKCNIAKDTALNLNDQWRVEKDWEKKVQDKKEKDKKEQERKQREKQAEEKKKAQQNQTHNQGH
;
A
#
# COMPACT_ATOMS: atom_id res chain seq x y z
N MET A 1 -14.49 48.87 -37.80
CA MET A 1 -13.62 50.07 -37.80
C MET A 1 -12.27 49.67 -37.23
N ALA A 2 -11.21 49.71 -38.06
CA ALA A 2 -9.75 49.68 -37.77
C ALA A 2 -9.17 48.50 -36.95
N LEU A 3 -8.00 47.89 -37.18
CA LEU A 3 -6.94 47.83 -38.21
C LEU A 3 -5.99 46.69 -37.70
N MET A 4 -6.01 45.46 -38.20
CA MET A 4 -5.00 44.79 -39.06
C MET A 4 -3.51 45.20 -38.93
N ALA A 5 -2.63 44.21 -38.61
CA ALA A 5 -1.18 44.00 -38.95
C ALA A 5 -0.45 43.28 -37.77
N LEU A 6 0.39 42.23 -37.86
CA LEU A 6 1.17 41.54 -38.90
C LEU A 6 1.60 40.13 -38.39
N ILE A 7 1.56 39.11 -39.26
CA ILE A 7 2.35 37.86 -39.19
C ILE A 7 2.99 37.67 -40.58
N PRO A 8 4.27 37.27 -40.72
CA PRO A 8 4.87 37.00 -42.03
C PRO A 8 4.57 35.58 -42.54
N ALA A 9 4.41 35.49 -43.85
CA ALA A 9 4.00 34.35 -44.64
C ALA A 9 5.15 33.42 -45.07
N HIS A 10 4.85 32.13 -45.24
CA HIS A 10 5.27 31.15 -46.28
C HIS A 10 4.54 29.83 -45.90
N SER A 11 3.91 29.00 -46.74
CA SER A 11 4.03 28.66 -48.16
C SER A 11 2.76 27.91 -48.63
N ARG A 12 2.56 27.86 -49.95
CA ARG A 12 1.43 27.40 -50.76
C ARG A 12 1.16 25.87 -50.71
N ASN A 13 -0.10 25.46 -50.53
CA ASN A 13 -0.93 24.83 -51.59
C ASN A 13 -2.24 24.27 -51.01
N ALA A 14 -3.36 24.88 -51.40
CA ALA A 14 -4.71 24.40 -51.19
C ALA A 14 -5.21 23.68 -52.44
N ARG A 15 -5.90 22.53 -52.28
CA ARG A 15 -7.01 22.04 -53.12
C ARG A 15 -7.55 20.69 -52.59
N SER A 16 -8.56 20.73 -51.72
CA SER A 16 -9.76 19.86 -51.75
C SER A 16 -10.70 20.16 -50.57
N ALA A 17 -11.86 20.73 -50.92
CA ALA A 17 -13.09 21.00 -50.15
C ALA A 17 -13.40 20.01 -49.02
N LEU A 18 -13.71 20.39 -47.76
CA LEU A 18 -14.91 21.09 -47.23
C LEU A 18 -16.23 20.66 -47.92
N PRO A 19 -16.95 19.68 -47.35
CA PRO A 19 -18.14 20.05 -46.58
C PRO A 19 -18.54 19.00 -45.51
N VAL A 20 -18.24 19.21 -44.22
CA VAL A 20 -18.86 18.43 -43.11
C VAL A 20 -19.14 19.26 -41.86
N LEU A 21 -18.53 20.45 -41.70
CA LEU A 21 -18.58 21.18 -40.43
C LEU A 21 -19.82 22.07 -40.20
N PHE A 22 -20.79 22.09 -41.12
CA PHE A 22 -22.02 22.88 -40.96
C PHE A 22 -23.26 22.05 -40.56
N ALA A 23 -23.11 20.72 -40.43
CA ALA A 23 -24.21 19.81 -40.06
C ALA A 23 -24.18 19.36 -38.59
N PHE A 24 -23.12 19.65 -37.83
CA PHE A 24 -22.96 19.13 -36.46
C PHE A 24 -23.50 20.05 -35.35
N VAL A 25 -23.70 21.35 -35.63
CA VAL A 25 -24.12 22.33 -34.61
C VAL A 25 -25.64 22.44 -34.45
N LEU A 26 -26.43 21.85 -35.36
CA LEU A 26 -27.90 21.88 -35.30
C LEU A 26 -28.54 20.59 -34.77
N SER A 27 -27.76 19.53 -34.50
CA SER A 27 -28.28 18.24 -34.02
C SER A 27 -28.17 18.04 -32.50
N CYS A 28 -27.47 18.92 -31.77
CA CYS A 28 -27.27 18.78 -30.31
C CYS A 28 -28.29 19.54 -29.45
N MET A 29 -29.33 20.16 -30.02
CA MET A 29 -30.33 20.94 -29.27
C MET A 29 -31.73 20.31 -29.19
N LEU A 30 -31.91 19.02 -29.53
CA LEU A 30 -33.22 18.35 -29.52
C LEU A 30 -33.36 17.12 -28.60
N PHE A 31 -32.42 16.88 -27.68
CA PHE A 31 -32.54 15.77 -26.72
C PHE A 31 -32.12 16.16 -25.29
N TYR A 32 -32.74 17.20 -24.71
CA TYR A 32 -32.82 17.32 -23.25
C TYR A 32 -34.15 17.99 -22.88
N GLY A 33 -35.14 17.15 -22.56
CA GLY A 33 -36.40 17.58 -21.97
C GLY A 33 -36.20 17.90 -20.49
N TYR A 34 -36.31 19.18 -20.14
CA TYR A 34 -36.56 19.59 -18.76
C TYR A 34 -37.91 20.31 -18.68
N SER A 35 -38.78 19.72 -17.88
CA SER A 35 -40.06 20.27 -17.47
C SER A 35 -39.81 21.39 -16.45
N VAL A 36 -40.29 22.60 -16.75
CA VAL A 36 -40.35 23.70 -15.77
C VAL A 36 -41.78 24.22 -15.73
N SER A 37 -42.42 24.00 -14.58
CA SER A 37 -43.74 24.53 -14.24
C SER A 37 -43.63 26.01 -13.91
N SER A 38 -44.52 26.79 -14.51
CA SER A 38 -44.72 28.22 -14.28
C SER A 38 -45.20 28.54 -12.88
N ASN A 39 -44.72 29.63 -12.28
CA ASN A 39 -45.61 30.52 -11.53
C ASN A 39 -45.14 31.98 -11.60
N SER A 40 -46.10 32.87 -11.84
CA SER A 40 -45.96 34.29 -12.19
C SER A 40 -45.95 35.20 -10.97
N GLY A 41 -45.29 36.36 -11.05
CA GLY A 41 -45.32 37.37 -9.98
C GLY A 41 -44.68 38.73 -10.28
N ALA A 42 -45.38 39.53 -11.10
CA ALA A 42 -45.48 41.00 -11.18
C ALA A 42 -44.31 41.98 -10.82
N PHE A 43 -44.09 42.87 -11.80
CA PHE A 43 -43.46 44.21 -11.82
C PHE A 43 -43.96 45.23 -10.77
N ARG A 44 -43.09 46.18 -10.37
CA ARG A 44 -43.30 47.64 -10.54
C ARG A 44 -42.06 48.50 -10.22
N LEU A 45 -41.84 49.50 -11.06
CA LEU A 45 -40.86 50.60 -10.99
C LEU A 45 -41.52 51.90 -10.50
N SER A 46 -40.78 52.77 -9.80
CA SER A 46 -40.88 54.24 -9.97
C SER A 46 -39.76 55.00 -9.24
N ASN A 47 -39.09 55.87 -10.00
CA ASN A 47 -38.16 56.97 -9.67
C ASN A 47 -38.97 58.29 -9.40
N PRO A 48 -38.39 59.52 -9.30
CA PRO A 48 -37.18 60.07 -8.64
C PRO A 48 -37.44 61.48 -7.99
N ILE A 49 -36.39 62.33 -7.87
CA ILE A 49 -36.33 63.82 -7.61
C ILE A 49 -36.03 64.19 -6.13
N GLY A 50 -35.15 65.14 -5.74
CA GLY A 50 -34.26 66.11 -6.40
C GLY A 50 -33.75 67.20 -5.42
N SER A 51 -32.59 67.79 -5.75
CA SER A 51 -32.12 69.19 -5.54
C SER A 51 -31.86 69.81 -4.14
N ASN A 52 -30.58 70.23 -3.98
CA ASN A 52 -30.04 71.59 -3.75
C ASN A 52 -30.05 72.34 -2.39
N HIS A 53 -28.84 72.82 -2.08
CA HIS A 53 -28.40 74.17 -1.63
C HIS A 53 -28.21 74.55 -0.14
N ASP A 54 -27.04 75.21 0.06
CA ASP A 54 -26.67 76.28 1.01
C ASP A 54 -25.99 75.99 2.37
N SER A 55 -24.85 76.69 2.56
CA SER A 55 -24.10 76.96 3.81
C SER A 55 -24.48 78.37 4.35
N PRO A 56 -23.85 79.02 5.38
CA PRO A 56 -22.84 78.60 6.37
C PRO A 56 -23.05 79.14 7.83
N GLY A 57 -22.11 78.81 8.74
CA GLY A 57 -21.80 79.53 10.01
C GLY A 57 -22.45 78.96 11.28
N GLY A 58 -21.85 78.86 12.47
CA GLY A 58 -20.53 79.16 13.02
C GLY A 58 -20.64 79.07 14.57
N GLY A 59 -19.59 78.63 15.28
CA GLY A 59 -19.39 78.92 16.72
C GLY A 59 -19.25 77.75 17.73
N GLY A 60 -18.01 77.44 18.12
CA GLY A 60 -17.55 77.50 19.52
C GLY A 60 -17.66 76.30 20.50
N SER A 61 -16.51 75.64 20.74
CA SER A 61 -15.98 75.07 22.02
C SER A 61 -16.72 73.88 22.67
N SER A 62 -16.13 72.74 23.08
CA SER A 62 -14.84 72.49 23.75
C SER A 62 -14.44 70.98 23.75
N ASN A 63 -13.13 70.74 23.70
CA ASN A 63 -12.32 69.64 24.26
C ASN A 63 -12.78 68.16 24.22
N ALA A 64 -12.14 67.37 23.35
CA ALA A 64 -11.32 66.21 23.74
C ALA A 64 -10.47 65.72 22.54
N ASN A 65 -9.15 65.69 22.73
CA ASN A 65 -8.16 65.06 21.83
C ASN A 65 -7.98 63.58 22.24
N PRO A 66 -7.69 62.66 21.30
CA PRO A 66 -6.28 62.46 20.96
C PRO A 66 -5.95 62.17 19.47
N SER A 67 -4.76 62.65 19.10
CA SER A 67 -3.74 62.00 18.27
C SER A 67 -4.07 61.61 16.83
N ILE A 68 -3.63 62.47 15.91
CA ILE A 68 -3.61 62.33 14.45
C ILE A 68 -2.43 61.46 14.02
N SER A 69 -2.70 60.44 13.20
CA SER A 69 -1.74 59.84 12.27
C SER A 69 -2.03 60.35 10.86
N VAL A 70 -0.95 60.63 10.13
CA VAL A 70 -0.95 61.14 8.75
C VAL A 70 -1.32 60.01 7.80
N SER A 71 -2.30 60.22 6.92
CA SER A 71 -2.57 59.33 5.79
C SER A 71 -2.60 60.13 4.48
N ILE A 72 -1.58 59.88 3.66
CA ILE A 72 -1.52 60.23 2.24
C ILE A 72 -2.57 59.39 1.52
N SER A 73 -3.43 60.05 0.74
CA SER A 73 -4.49 59.41 -0.04
C SER A 73 -3.90 58.72 -1.27
N VAL A 74 -4.15 57.41 -1.39
CA VAL A 74 -4.10 56.69 -2.67
C VAL A 74 -5.48 56.10 -2.90
N VAL A 75 -6.03 56.44 -4.07
CA VAL A 75 -7.35 56.05 -4.56
C VAL A 75 -7.33 54.57 -4.92
N THR A 76 -8.09 53.75 -4.21
CA THR A 76 -8.32 52.33 -4.54
C THR A 76 -9.69 52.18 -5.22
N LEU A 77 -9.68 51.52 -6.37
CA LEU A 77 -10.86 51.04 -7.07
C LEU A 77 -11.64 50.07 -6.15
N THR A 78 -12.90 50.35 -5.84
CA THR A 78 -13.76 49.46 -5.06
C THR A 78 -14.26 48.31 -5.92
N GLN A 79 -13.55 47.18 -5.91
CA GLN A 79 -14.17 45.89 -6.20
C GLN A 79 -14.96 45.47 -4.96
N THR A 80 -16.29 45.38 -5.09
CA THR A 80 -17.15 44.73 -4.11
C THR A 80 -16.85 43.24 -4.12
N VAL A 81 -15.96 42.79 -3.24
CA VAL A 81 -15.76 41.37 -2.93
C VAL A 81 -16.97 40.92 -2.12
N THR A 82 -17.92 40.28 -2.78
CA THR A 82 -18.82 39.35 -2.09
C THR A 82 -17.95 38.22 -1.54
N PRO A 83 -18.00 37.90 -0.24
CA PRO A 83 -17.29 36.74 0.28
C PRO A 83 -17.81 35.50 -0.44
N ILE A 84 -16.92 34.73 -1.06
CA ILE A 84 -17.20 33.35 -1.44
C ILE A 84 -17.32 32.59 -0.13
N VAL A 85 -18.54 32.53 0.37
CA VAL A 85 -18.97 31.56 1.37
C VAL A 85 -18.77 30.20 0.71
N ALA A 86 -17.80 29.42 1.20
CA ALA A 86 -17.70 28.00 0.90
C ALA A 86 -19.11 27.40 0.97
N PRO A 87 -19.52 26.50 0.05
CA PRO A 87 -20.83 25.91 0.12
C PRO A 87 -20.98 25.28 1.50
N THR A 88 -21.74 25.96 2.36
CA THR A 88 -22.27 25.38 3.57
C THR A 88 -23.05 24.20 3.06
N THR A 89 -22.52 23.00 3.29
CA THR A 89 -23.31 21.79 3.31
C THR A 89 -24.45 22.14 4.26
N LYS A 90 -25.60 22.50 3.68
CA LYS A 90 -26.85 22.53 4.43
C LYS A 90 -26.89 21.15 5.02
N SER A 91 -26.69 21.06 6.33
CA SER A 91 -26.98 19.88 7.11
C SER A 91 -28.40 19.51 6.72
N ARG A 92 -28.48 18.52 5.82
CA ARG A 92 -29.74 17.91 5.48
C ARG A 92 -30.29 17.46 6.83
N PRO A 93 -31.49 17.88 7.25
CA PRO A 93 -32.01 17.50 8.55
C PRO A 93 -31.89 15.99 8.64
N THR A 94 -31.09 15.52 9.61
CA THR A 94 -30.93 14.10 9.90
C THR A 94 -32.35 13.58 10.03
N PRO A 95 -32.83 12.70 9.13
CA PRO A 95 -34.11 12.09 9.37
C PRO A 95 -33.87 11.22 10.59
N THR A 96 -34.33 11.68 11.76
CA THR A 96 -34.45 10.90 12.99
C THR A 96 -35.53 9.83 12.81
N ARG A 97 -35.46 9.09 11.70
CA ARG A 97 -36.21 7.87 11.49
C ARG A 97 -35.35 6.81 12.14
N THR A 98 -35.55 6.61 13.44
CA THR A 98 -35.20 5.35 14.11
C THR A 98 -35.92 4.24 13.36
N ARG A 99 -35.27 3.72 12.31
CA ARG A 99 -35.76 2.60 11.52
C ARG A 99 -35.60 1.37 12.41
N LYS A 100 -36.54 1.18 13.33
CA LYS A 100 -36.66 -0.07 14.08
C LYS A 100 -36.63 -1.19 13.04
N LEU A 101 -35.71 -2.14 13.21
CA LEU A 101 -35.75 -3.39 12.48
C LEU A 101 -37.19 -3.93 12.60
N PRO A 102 -37.82 -4.35 11.50
CA PRO A 102 -39.09 -5.05 11.59
C PRO A 102 -38.88 -6.23 12.54
N SER A 103 -39.54 -6.18 13.71
CA SER A 103 -39.33 -7.09 14.84
C SER A 103 -40.00 -8.45 14.61
N GLY A 104 -39.80 -9.04 13.44
CA GLY A 104 -40.30 -10.35 13.10
C GLY A 104 -39.31 -11.05 12.22
N THR A 105 -39.00 -12.31 12.56
CA THR A 105 -38.45 -13.27 11.61
C THR A 105 -39.21 -13.11 10.29
N PRO A 106 -38.52 -13.02 9.13
CA PRO A 106 -39.19 -12.92 7.85
C PRO A 106 -40.21 -14.04 7.78
N ARG A 107 -41.51 -13.70 7.83
CA ARG A 107 -42.54 -14.72 7.64
C ARG A 107 -42.24 -15.28 6.27
N ASN A 108 -41.89 -16.57 6.21
CA ASN A 108 -41.59 -17.27 4.99
C ASN A 108 -42.91 -17.36 4.21
N ARG A 109 -43.28 -16.27 3.51
CA ARG A 109 -44.54 -16.09 2.78
C ARG A 109 -44.50 -16.83 1.45
N ARG A 110 -43.82 -17.97 1.39
CA ARG A 110 -43.89 -18.80 0.20
C ARG A 110 -45.28 -19.45 0.21
N PRO A 111 -46.10 -19.28 -0.84
CA PRO A 111 -47.31 -20.07 -0.99
C PRO A 111 -46.94 -21.55 -0.88
N PRO A 112 -47.79 -22.40 -0.28
CA PRO A 112 -47.54 -23.83 -0.28
C PRO A 112 -47.38 -24.32 -1.72
N THR A 113 -46.24 -24.94 -2.03
CA THR A 113 -45.95 -25.55 -3.33
C THR A 113 -45.85 -27.05 -3.17
N ASN A 114 -46.38 -27.82 -4.13
CA ASN A 114 -46.16 -29.28 -4.22
C ASN A 114 -44.76 -29.65 -4.75
N LEU A 115 -43.77 -28.77 -4.55
CA LEU A 115 -42.39 -29.02 -4.97
C LEU A 115 -41.63 -29.69 -3.82
N ASP A 116 -40.69 -30.56 -4.18
CA ASP A 116 -39.79 -31.15 -3.20
C ASP A 116 -39.05 -30.06 -2.41
N PRO A 117 -38.86 -30.25 -1.09
CA PRO A 117 -38.09 -29.30 -0.30
C PRO A 117 -36.65 -29.21 -0.84
N PRO A 118 -36.03 -28.02 -0.81
CA PRO A 118 -34.64 -27.88 -1.22
C PRO A 118 -33.74 -28.74 -0.33
N LEU A 119 -32.73 -29.35 -0.94
CA LEU A 119 -31.66 -30.03 -0.22
C LEU A 119 -30.70 -28.97 0.32
N TYR A 120 -30.72 -28.76 1.64
CA TYR A 120 -29.82 -27.82 2.30
C TYR A 120 -28.44 -28.44 2.50
N LYS A 121 -27.39 -27.62 2.36
CA LYS A 121 -26.05 -27.97 2.86
C LYS A 121 -26.17 -28.29 4.37
N PRO A 122 -25.38 -29.24 4.91
CA PRO A 122 -25.36 -29.48 6.35
C PRO A 122 -25.03 -28.19 7.11
N SER A 123 -25.76 -27.92 8.20
CA SER A 123 -25.39 -26.81 9.09
C SER A 123 -23.98 -27.06 9.63
N ALA A 124 -23.12 -26.04 9.58
CA ALA A 124 -21.83 -26.13 10.24
C ALA A 124 -22.05 -26.37 11.74
N THR A 125 -21.48 -27.46 12.26
CA THR A 125 -21.59 -27.82 13.68
C THR A 125 -20.63 -27.03 14.56
N ASP A 126 -19.68 -26.31 13.96
CA ASP A 126 -18.60 -25.63 14.65
C ASP A 126 -18.34 -24.27 13.99
N GLY A 127 -18.45 -23.21 14.78
CA GLY A 127 -18.15 -21.84 14.38
C GLY A 127 -16.92 -21.30 15.11
N PRO A 128 -16.24 -20.28 14.55
CA PRO A 128 -15.24 -19.52 15.28
C PRO A 128 -15.86 -18.94 16.57
N PRO A 129 -15.03 -18.62 17.57
CA PRO A 129 -15.52 -17.98 18.79
C PRO A 129 -16.26 -16.67 18.44
N PRO A 130 -17.25 -16.25 19.26
CA PRO A 130 -17.89 -14.96 19.09
C PRO A 130 -16.87 -13.83 19.07
N VAL A 131 -17.06 -12.86 18.19
CA VAL A 131 -16.12 -11.77 18.05
C VAL A 131 -16.26 -10.79 19.22
N VAL A 132 -15.11 -10.42 19.78
CA VAL A 132 -14.97 -9.42 20.84
C VAL A 132 -14.37 -8.16 20.22
N ASP A 133 -14.76 -6.98 20.71
CA ASP A 133 -14.15 -5.73 20.27
C ASP A 133 -12.73 -5.65 20.87
N PRO A 134 -11.68 -5.51 20.04
CA PRO A 134 -10.31 -5.57 20.52
C PRO A 134 -9.89 -4.28 21.21
N PHE A 135 -10.75 -3.25 21.31
CA PHE A 135 -10.44 -2.02 22.03
C PHE A 135 -11.49 -1.70 23.10
N PRO A 136 -11.51 -2.44 24.22
CA PRO A 136 -12.49 -2.26 25.29
C PRO A 136 -12.60 -0.82 25.79
N PHE A 137 -11.47 -0.11 25.89
CA PHE A 137 -11.46 1.31 26.29
C PHE A 137 -12.39 2.16 25.42
N MET A 138 -12.29 2.05 24.09
CA MET A 138 -13.11 2.84 23.16
C MET A 138 -14.54 2.30 23.07
N ALA A 139 -14.72 0.99 23.19
CA ALA A 139 -16.04 0.35 23.11
C ALA A 139 -16.92 0.64 24.35
N LEU A 140 -16.31 0.83 25.53
CA LEU A 140 -17.00 1.02 26.80
C LEU A 140 -17.03 2.47 27.31
N SER A 141 -16.26 3.37 26.69
CA SER A 141 -16.17 4.79 27.04
C SER A 141 -16.62 5.68 25.90
N ASP A 142 -17.20 6.85 26.21
CA ASP A 142 -17.50 7.92 25.25
C ASP A 142 -16.37 8.98 25.17
N GLY A 143 -15.27 8.80 25.91
CA GLY A 143 -14.15 9.73 25.98
C GLY A 143 -13.32 9.85 24.68
N PRO A 144 -12.37 10.81 24.61
CA PRO A 144 -11.40 10.82 23.53
C PRO A 144 -10.52 9.56 23.56
N PRO A 145 -9.86 9.19 22.43
CA PRO A 145 -8.88 8.12 22.45
C PRO A 145 -7.74 8.44 23.43
N PRO A 146 -7.06 7.43 23.99
CA PRO A 146 -5.88 7.66 24.81
C PRO A 146 -4.80 8.44 24.05
N PRO A 147 -3.90 9.15 24.74
CA PRO A 147 -2.77 9.78 24.08
C PRO A 147 -1.85 8.71 23.48
N ILE A 148 -1.38 8.93 22.25
CA ILE A 148 -0.32 8.12 21.66
C ILE A 148 1.03 8.45 22.31
N PRO A 149 2.06 7.61 22.17
CA PRO A 149 3.38 7.90 22.71
C PRO A 149 3.90 9.26 22.24
N ALA A 150 4.42 10.09 23.16
CA ALA A 150 4.73 11.50 22.89
C ALA A 150 5.74 11.69 21.74
N TYR A 151 6.67 10.75 21.57
CA TYR A 151 7.66 10.73 20.48
C TYR A 151 7.06 10.38 19.11
N ASN A 152 5.87 9.77 19.07
CA ASN A 152 5.14 9.47 17.84
C ASN A 152 4.07 10.51 17.50
N VAL A 153 3.91 11.57 18.29
CA VAL A 153 2.95 12.64 17.97
C VAL A 153 3.39 13.36 16.70
N PRO A 154 2.62 13.30 15.59
CA PRO A 154 3.02 13.93 14.35
C PRO A 154 3.08 15.44 14.52
N ARG A 155 4.12 16.06 13.95
CA ARG A 155 4.23 17.52 13.94
C ARG A 155 3.10 18.12 13.09
N PRO A 156 2.45 19.22 13.52
CA PRO A 156 1.44 19.90 12.71
C PRO A 156 2.00 20.26 11.34
N ASN A 157 1.21 20.01 10.29
CA ASN A 157 1.53 20.34 8.91
C ASN A 157 2.88 19.80 8.40
N LEU A 158 3.32 18.65 8.90
CA LEU A 158 4.62 18.07 8.54
C LEU A 158 4.82 17.92 7.02
N HIS A 159 3.77 17.65 6.26
CA HIS A 159 3.82 17.53 4.79
C HIS A 159 4.31 18.82 4.10
N GLU A 160 4.04 20.00 4.66
CA GLU A 160 4.53 21.28 4.12
C GLU A 160 6.06 21.38 4.20
N ALA A 161 6.67 20.79 5.24
CA ALA A 161 8.12 20.74 5.39
C ALA A 161 8.81 19.87 4.31
N TYR A 162 8.05 18.94 3.72
CA TYR A 162 8.45 18.10 2.60
C TYR A 162 7.97 18.67 1.25
N GLY A 163 7.56 19.93 1.20
CA GLY A 163 7.20 20.64 -0.03
C GLY A 163 5.85 20.27 -0.62
N LEU A 164 4.99 19.56 0.13
CA LEU A 164 3.65 19.20 -0.33
C LEU A 164 2.65 20.27 0.11
N GLU A 165 1.82 20.76 -0.82
CA GLU A 165 0.76 21.73 -0.52
C GLU A 165 -0.35 21.11 0.36
N ARG A 166 -0.52 19.79 0.26
CA ARG A 166 -1.59 19.03 0.89
C ARG A 166 -1.07 17.73 1.45
N MET A 167 -1.66 17.29 2.55
CA MET A 167 -1.38 15.98 3.12
C MET A 167 -1.95 14.89 2.20
N PRO A 168 -1.12 14.03 1.59
CA PRO A 168 -1.66 12.97 0.76
C PRO A 168 -2.38 11.92 1.61
N PRO A 169 -3.50 11.35 1.14
CA PRO A 169 -4.32 10.45 1.93
C PRO A 169 -3.69 9.06 2.05
N LEU A 170 -3.97 8.38 3.16
CA LEU A 170 -3.80 6.94 3.33
C LEU A 170 -5.17 6.26 3.20
N PHE A 171 -5.40 5.54 2.11
CA PHE A 171 -6.60 4.72 1.94
C PHE A 171 -6.43 3.34 2.58
N ILE A 172 -7.39 2.94 3.42
CA ILE A 172 -7.46 1.59 3.99
C ILE A 172 -8.81 0.98 3.58
N GLY A 173 -8.77 0.02 2.66
CA GLY A 173 -9.97 -0.67 2.19
C GLY A 173 -10.53 -1.61 3.26
N PHE A 174 -11.82 -1.47 3.54
CA PHE A 174 -12.53 -2.35 4.46
C PHE A 174 -13.67 -3.08 3.79
N THR A 175 -13.64 -4.41 3.82
CA THR A 175 -14.82 -5.22 3.44
C THR A 175 -15.43 -5.94 4.64
N ARG A 176 -14.59 -6.47 5.54
CA ARG A 176 -15.02 -7.33 6.65
C ARG A 176 -13.98 -7.40 7.75
N GLN A 177 -14.34 -7.95 8.91
CA GLN A 177 -13.44 -8.15 10.05
C GLN A 177 -13.10 -6.85 10.77
N TRP A 178 -14.11 -6.27 11.43
CA TRP A 178 -13.96 -5.04 12.22
C TRP A 178 -12.73 -5.05 13.14
N PRO A 179 -12.44 -6.11 13.92
CA PRO A 179 -11.27 -6.11 14.81
C PRO A 179 -9.95 -5.94 14.06
N MET A 180 -9.83 -6.53 12.86
CA MET A 180 -8.64 -6.44 12.03
C MET A 180 -8.45 -5.02 11.49
N LEU A 181 -9.52 -4.41 10.98
CA LEU A 181 -9.49 -3.00 10.54
C LEU A 181 -9.11 -2.07 11.69
N LEU A 182 -9.78 -2.21 12.83
CA LEU A 182 -9.56 -1.32 13.98
C LEU A 182 -8.11 -1.41 14.46
N GLN A 183 -7.54 -2.62 14.48
CA GLN A 183 -6.13 -2.85 14.77
C GLN A 183 -5.21 -2.11 13.78
N ALA A 184 -5.43 -2.25 12.47
CA ALA A 184 -4.61 -1.57 11.48
C ALA A 184 -4.66 -0.05 11.66
N VAL A 185 -5.87 0.53 11.77
CA VAL A 185 -6.08 1.97 11.99
C VAL A 185 -5.37 2.45 13.26
N VAL A 186 -5.58 1.76 14.39
CA VAL A 186 -4.93 2.13 15.65
C VAL A 186 -3.41 2.03 15.54
N SER A 187 -2.88 0.99 14.89
CA SER A 187 -1.43 0.82 14.74
C SER A 187 -0.80 1.99 13.97
N TYR A 188 -1.41 2.43 12.85
CA TYR A 188 -0.95 3.62 12.12
C TYR A 188 -0.97 4.87 12.98
N ILE A 189 -2.07 5.14 13.69
CA ILE A 189 -2.20 6.31 14.57
C ILE A 189 -1.10 6.29 15.64
N THR A 190 -0.91 5.16 16.33
CA THR A 190 0.08 5.02 17.41
C THR A 190 1.52 5.02 16.91
N ALA A 191 1.75 4.65 15.65
CA ALA A 191 3.04 4.77 14.97
C ALA A 191 3.33 6.20 14.49
N GLY A 192 2.39 7.13 14.63
CA GLY A 192 2.55 8.55 14.31
C GLY A 192 2.07 8.96 12.93
N TRP A 193 1.12 8.23 12.36
CA TRP A 193 0.37 8.67 11.19
C TRP A 193 -0.74 9.64 11.60
N PRO A 194 -0.87 10.83 10.96
CA PRO A 194 -1.93 11.79 11.28
C PRO A 194 -3.32 11.22 11.00
N PRO A 195 -4.20 11.07 12.01
CA PRO A 195 -5.51 10.45 11.82
C PRO A 195 -6.36 11.12 10.74
N GLU A 196 -6.28 12.44 10.61
CA GLU A 196 -7.02 13.23 9.62
C GLU A 196 -6.66 12.92 8.16
N SER A 197 -5.55 12.22 7.91
CA SER A 197 -5.16 11.74 6.58
C SER A 197 -5.48 10.27 6.34
N ILE A 198 -6.02 9.56 7.32
CA ILE A 198 -6.44 8.16 7.17
C ILE A 198 -7.88 8.15 6.68
N HIS A 199 -8.10 7.55 5.51
CA HIS A 199 -9.39 7.35 4.89
C HIS A 199 -9.73 5.86 4.91
N VAL A 200 -10.56 5.45 5.86
CA VAL A 200 -11.16 4.11 5.87
C VAL A 200 -12.22 4.06 4.78
N VAL A 201 -11.97 3.25 3.75
CA VAL A 201 -12.88 3.08 2.62
C VAL A 201 -13.82 1.91 2.91
N GLU A 202 -15.05 2.21 3.31
CA GLU A 202 -16.10 1.23 3.59
C GLU A 202 -16.59 0.60 2.27
N ASN A 203 -16.05 -0.57 1.95
CA ASN A 203 -16.39 -1.44 0.83
C ASN A 203 -17.23 -2.64 1.29
N THR A 204 -18.25 -2.40 2.12
CA THR A 204 -19.07 -3.47 2.74
C THR A 204 -20.28 -3.85 1.89
N GLY A 205 -20.76 -2.97 1.02
CA GLY A 205 -21.98 -3.16 0.25
C GLY A 205 -23.28 -3.18 1.08
N VAL A 206 -23.23 -2.90 2.39
CA VAL A 206 -24.42 -2.90 3.26
C VAL A 206 -25.16 -1.55 3.25
N HIS A 207 -24.78 -0.65 2.35
CA HIS A 207 -25.27 0.71 2.25
C HIS A 207 -25.30 1.39 3.63
N ASN A 208 -26.39 2.08 3.97
CA ASN A 208 -26.48 2.84 5.21
C ASN A 208 -26.55 2.00 6.50
N SER A 209 -26.49 0.67 6.44
CA SER A 209 -26.79 -0.19 7.60
C SER A 209 -25.78 -0.03 8.75
N ASN A 210 -24.49 0.16 8.45
CA ASN A 210 -23.48 0.49 9.47
C ASN A 210 -23.73 1.87 10.09
N ARG A 211 -23.88 2.89 9.25
CA ARG A 211 -24.16 4.27 9.68
C ARG A 211 -25.43 4.37 10.54
N ASP A 212 -26.46 3.60 10.20
CA ASP A 212 -27.74 3.60 10.88
C ASP A 212 -27.75 2.65 12.11
N GLY A 213 -26.62 2.00 12.45
CA GLY A 213 -26.47 1.13 13.63
C GLY A 213 -27.29 -0.16 13.56
N LEU A 214 -27.51 -0.71 12.36
CA LEU A 214 -28.38 -1.86 12.13
C LEU A 214 -27.66 -3.21 12.14
N LEU A 215 -26.32 -3.21 12.15
CA LEU A 215 -25.50 -4.42 12.17
C LEU A 215 -24.87 -4.59 13.55
N THR A 216 -24.78 -5.82 14.04
CA THR A 216 -24.06 -6.12 15.29
C THR A 216 -22.59 -6.45 15.01
N LEU A 217 -21.73 -6.39 16.04
CA LEU A 217 -20.32 -6.78 15.95
C LEU A 217 -20.08 -8.17 15.36
N GLN A 218 -21.07 -9.07 15.46
CA GLN A 218 -20.96 -10.43 14.93
C GLN A 218 -21.15 -10.49 13.41
N ASN A 219 -21.72 -9.45 12.80
CA ASN A 219 -21.90 -9.37 11.36
C ASN A 219 -20.54 -9.17 10.68
N PRO A 220 -20.21 -9.96 9.63
CA PRO A 220 -18.94 -9.82 8.92
C PRO A 220 -18.69 -8.42 8.35
N PHE A 221 -19.76 -7.69 8.01
CA PHE A 221 -19.70 -6.37 7.38
C PHE A 221 -19.83 -5.21 8.38
N TYR A 222 -19.85 -5.51 9.69
CA TYR A 222 -19.95 -4.51 10.73
C TYR A 222 -18.79 -3.51 10.68
N LEU A 223 -19.11 -2.22 10.78
CA LEU A 223 -18.15 -1.14 10.93
C LEU A 223 -18.75 -0.06 11.84
N ASN A 224 -17.98 0.38 12.84
CA ASN A 224 -18.41 1.41 13.78
C ASN A 224 -17.91 2.80 13.37
N HIS A 225 -18.77 3.54 12.67
CA HIS A 225 -18.50 4.94 12.26
C HIS A 225 -18.18 5.85 13.45
N THR A 226 -18.85 5.66 14.60
CA THR A 226 -18.64 6.49 15.78
C THR A 226 -17.23 6.32 16.35
N THR A 227 -16.74 5.07 16.46
CA THR A 227 -15.39 4.80 16.94
C THR A 227 -14.33 5.37 15.99
N LEU A 228 -14.48 5.19 14.67
CA LEU A 228 -13.56 5.75 13.69
C LEU A 228 -13.53 7.29 13.74
N ASN A 229 -14.69 7.94 13.80
CA ASN A 229 -14.75 9.39 13.95
C ASN A 229 -14.09 9.89 15.25
N ARG A 230 -14.24 9.15 16.35
CA ARG A 230 -13.56 9.47 17.63
C ARG A 230 -12.05 9.29 17.56
N LEU A 231 -11.56 8.36 16.74
CA LEU A 231 -10.13 8.20 16.44
C LEU A 231 -9.59 9.33 15.53
N GLY A 232 -10.47 10.16 14.95
CA GLY A 232 -10.09 11.28 14.09
C GLY A 232 -9.88 10.89 12.62
N VAL A 233 -10.24 9.67 12.22
CA VAL A 233 -10.09 9.21 10.83
C VAL A 233 -11.34 9.49 10.00
N ASN A 234 -11.17 9.57 8.68
CA ASN A 234 -12.25 9.76 7.74
C ASN A 234 -12.85 8.41 7.32
N VAL A 235 -14.16 8.36 7.12
CA VAL A 235 -14.85 7.20 6.54
C VAL A 235 -15.42 7.58 5.18
N VAL A 236 -14.97 6.91 4.13
CA VAL A 236 -15.46 7.07 2.76
C VAL A 236 -16.24 5.83 2.38
N GLN A 237 -17.53 5.95 2.09
CA GLN A 237 -18.37 4.81 1.76
C GLN A 237 -18.45 4.60 0.24
N THR A 238 -18.14 3.39 -0.20
CA THR A 238 -18.39 2.97 -1.58
C THR A 238 -19.90 2.87 -1.87
N PRO A 239 -20.36 3.15 -3.10
CA PRO A 239 -21.79 3.10 -3.44
C PRO A 239 -22.37 1.67 -3.42
N VAL A 240 -21.52 0.67 -3.70
CA VAL A 240 -21.81 -0.77 -3.75
C VAL A 240 -20.55 -1.54 -3.37
N LEU A 241 -20.68 -2.85 -3.12
CA LEU A 241 -19.50 -3.72 -2.96
C LEU A 241 -18.70 -3.79 -4.26
N LEU A 242 -17.48 -3.28 -4.23
CA LEU A 242 -16.51 -3.29 -5.32
C LEU A 242 -15.58 -4.50 -5.19
N ASN A 243 -15.18 -5.07 -6.33
CA ASN A 243 -14.05 -6.02 -6.35
C ASN A 243 -12.71 -5.29 -6.13
N PHE A 244 -11.60 -6.02 -6.03
CA PHE A 244 -10.29 -5.42 -5.73
C PHE A 244 -9.86 -4.38 -6.78
N ALA A 245 -9.90 -4.72 -8.07
CA ALA A 245 -9.52 -3.78 -9.14
C ALA A 245 -10.41 -2.54 -9.18
N GLN A 246 -11.71 -2.70 -8.96
CA GLN A 246 -12.65 -1.58 -8.86
C GLN A 246 -12.38 -0.70 -7.63
N LEU A 247 -12.05 -1.29 -6.49
CA LEU A 247 -11.70 -0.56 -5.27
C LEU A 247 -10.41 0.24 -5.44
N GLN A 248 -9.40 -0.33 -6.12
CA GLN A 248 -8.18 0.40 -6.43
C GLN A 248 -8.43 1.60 -7.36
N ASN A 249 -9.25 1.42 -8.40
CA ASN A 249 -9.69 2.53 -9.24
C ASN A 249 -10.54 3.56 -8.47
N PHE A 250 -11.27 3.13 -7.44
CA PHE A 250 -12.00 4.04 -6.56
C PHE A 250 -11.04 4.91 -5.72
N TYR A 251 -9.89 4.39 -5.27
CA TYR A 251 -8.86 5.21 -4.62
C TYR A 251 -8.32 6.28 -5.56
N MET A 252 -8.06 5.93 -6.83
CA MET A 252 -7.65 6.91 -7.84
C MET A 252 -8.72 7.99 -8.00
N HIS A 253 -9.99 7.59 -8.11
CA HIS A 253 -11.11 8.53 -8.23
C HIS A 253 -11.17 9.50 -7.04
N GLU A 254 -11.11 8.98 -5.81
CA GLU A 254 -11.11 9.81 -4.60
C GLU A 254 -9.91 10.76 -4.56
N ALA A 255 -8.73 10.29 -4.97
CA ALA A 255 -7.54 11.14 -5.04
C ALA A 255 -7.70 12.28 -6.07
N TYR A 256 -8.25 11.99 -7.26
CA TYR A 256 -8.53 13.00 -8.29
C TYR A 256 -9.56 14.03 -7.85
N GLU A 257 -10.70 13.60 -7.30
CA GLU A 257 -11.77 14.49 -6.86
C GLU A 257 -11.29 15.44 -5.74
N ASN A 258 -10.28 15.03 -4.98
CA ASN A 258 -9.68 15.82 -3.92
C ASN A 258 -8.36 16.49 -4.33
N GLY A 259 -7.96 16.43 -5.61
CA GLY A 259 -6.79 17.13 -6.14
C GLY A 259 -5.47 16.70 -5.50
N HIS A 260 -5.29 15.41 -5.30
CA HIS A 260 -4.00 14.82 -4.91
C HIS A 260 -3.28 14.30 -6.15
N ASP A 261 -1.95 14.40 -6.17
CA ASP A 261 -1.09 13.80 -7.20
C ASP A 261 -0.56 12.40 -6.79
N PHE A 262 -0.48 12.19 -5.47
CA PHE A 262 0.03 10.99 -4.84
C PHE A 262 -0.93 10.55 -3.74
N TYR A 263 -0.95 9.25 -3.46
CA TYR A 263 -1.64 8.73 -2.29
C TYR A 263 -0.91 7.49 -1.77
N TRP A 264 -1.17 7.15 -0.51
CA TRP A 264 -0.84 5.84 0.02
C TRP A 264 -2.08 4.97 0.10
N TYR A 265 -1.91 3.67 -0.09
CA TYR A 265 -2.90 2.69 0.37
C TYR A 265 -2.25 1.64 1.25
N SER A 266 -3.03 1.09 2.19
CA SER A 266 -2.61 -0.01 3.05
C SER A 266 -3.65 -1.11 3.09
N HIS A 267 -3.16 -2.32 3.33
CA HIS A 267 -4.01 -3.44 3.69
C HIS A 267 -4.67 -3.22 5.06
N GLN A 268 -5.83 -3.84 5.29
CA GLN A 268 -6.52 -3.80 6.58
C GLN A 268 -5.96 -4.82 7.59
N ASP A 269 -5.17 -5.78 7.15
CA ASP A 269 -4.62 -6.89 7.95
C ASP A 269 -3.14 -6.71 8.29
N VAL A 270 -2.81 -5.50 8.76
CA VAL A 270 -1.44 -5.11 9.16
C VAL A 270 -1.37 -4.66 10.62
N VAL A 271 -0.18 -4.78 11.21
CA VAL A 271 0.23 -4.07 12.44
C VAL A 271 1.50 -3.30 12.15
N VAL A 272 1.44 -1.98 12.33
CA VAL A 272 2.45 -1.03 11.89
C VAL A 272 3.14 -0.37 13.07
N PHE A 273 4.47 -0.25 12.98
CA PHE A 273 5.30 0.49 13.93
C PHE A 273 6.32 1.39 13.23
N SER A 274 6.72 2.45 13.93
CA SER A 274 7.93 3.21 13.63
C SER A 274 9.17 2.48 14.17
N PHE A 275 10.37 2.92 13.78
CA PHE A 275 11.63 2.36 14.27
C PHE A 275 11.96 2.83 15.70
N GLU A 276 11.07 2.57 16.65
CA GLU A 276 11.19 3.08 18.02
C GLU A 276 12.47 2.56 18.71
N ASP A 277 12.90 1.33 18.46
CA ASP A 277 14.16 0.76 18.98
C ASP A 277 15.37 1.00 18.04
N GLY A 278 15.23 1.86 17.03
CA GLY A 278 16.27 2.16 16.06
C GLY A 278 16.49 1.04 15.03
N PRO A 279 17.73 0.63 14.73
CA PRO A 279 18.03 -0.35 13.69
C PRO A 279 17.38 -1.72 13.95
N GLU A 280 16.71 -2.26 12.93
CA GLU A 280 16.10 -3.60 12.97
C GLU A 280 16.11 -4.26 11.58
N ASP A 281 17.09 -5.11 11.28
CA ASP A 281 17.20 -5.75 9.96
C ASP A 281 16.44 -7.10 9.85
N VAL A 282 15.50 -7.36 10.77
CA VAL A 282 14.70 -8.58 10.75
C VAL A 282 13.84 -8.63 9.49
N ARG A 283 14.09 -9.67 8.67
CA ARG A 283 13.22 -9.99 7.54
C ARG A 283 11.96 -10.71 8.01
N ARG A 284 10.81 -10.12 7.70
CA ARG A 284 9.49 -10.70 7.94
C ARG A 284 9.15 -11.68 6.82
N ARG A 285 8.24 -12.61 7.12
CA ARG A 285 7.76 -13.56 6.11
C ARG A 285 6.91 -12.79 5.10
N GLY A 286 7.22 -12.97 3.82
CA GLY A 286 6.62 -12.22 2.71
C GLY A 286 7.44 -11.02 2.25
N ASP A 287 8.49 -10.61 2.99
CA ASP A 287 9.34 -9.49 2.59
C ASP A 287 10.07 -9.77 1.27
N ARG A 288 10.20 -8.71 0.47
CA ARG A 288 11.08 -8.68 -0.71
C ARG A 288 12.39 -7.97 -0.33
N PRO A 289 13.50 -8.25 -1.04
CA PRO A 289 14.73 -7.49 -0.84
C PRO A 289 14.47 -5.99 -1.02
N TRP A 290 14.88 -5.19 -0.04
CA TRP A 290 14.83 -3.74 -0.17
C TRP A 290 15.82 -3.28 -1.25
N GLU A 291 15.39 -2.30 -2.01
CA GLU A 291 16.18 -1.62 -3.01
C GLU A 291 16.56 -0.25 -2.47
N PHE A 292 17.84 0.11 -2.56
CA PHE A 292 18.37 1.42 -2.17
C PHE A 292 18.81 2.21 -3.40
N TYR A 293 18.74 3.53 -3.32
CA TYR A 293 19.19 4.40 -4.40
C TYR A 293 20.71 4.56 -4.40
N ASP A 294 21.31 4.64 -3.21
CA ASP A 294 22.74 4.77 -2.98
C ASP A 294 23.10 4.31 -1.55
N GLN A 295 24.37 4.40 -1.19
CA GLN A 295 24.88 3.94 0.11
C GLN A 295 24.39 4.80 1.29
N ASP A 296 24.08 6.07 1.07
CA ASP A 296 23.61 6.94 2.14
C ASP A 296 22.12 6.72 2.41
N ASP A 297 21.33 6.49 1.35
CA ASP A 297 19.96 5.98 1.44
C ASP A 297 19.91 4.62 2.18
N GLU A 298 20.78 3.67 1.81
CA GLU A 298 20.88 2.38 2.51
C GLU A 298 21.21 2.57 3.99
N ARG A 299 22.19 3.41 4.31
CA ARG A 299 22.58 3.70 5.70
C ARG A 299 21.43 4.31 6.49
N ALA A 300 20.77 5.33 5.95
CA ALA A 300 19.67 6.02 6.61
C ALA A 300 18.45 5.11 6.80
N ALA A 301 18.15 4.27 5.81
CA ALA A 301 17.06 3.33 5.87
C ALA A 301 17.35 2.18 6.83
N MET A 302 18.58 1.64 6.88
CA MET A 302 18.94 0.47 7.70
C MET A 302 19.30 0.81 9.15
N PHE A 303 19.84 2.01 9.39
CA PHE A 303 20.27 2.47 10.72
C PHE A 303 19.53 3.75 11.14
N PRO A 304 18.18 3.71 11.25
CA PRO A 304 17.40 4.85 11.72
C PRO A 304 17.70 5.15 13.20
N PRO A 305 17.69 6.43 13.63
CA PRO A 305 17.79 6.79 15.05
C PRO A 305 16.64 6.18 15.85
N ALA A 306 16.92 5.79 17.10
CA ALA A 306 15.91 5.27 18.01
C ALA A 306 15.05 6.41 18.61
N MET A 307 13.94 6.05 19.25
CA MET A 307 13.10 7.01 19.94
C MET A 307 13.91 7.80 20.99
N GLY A 308 13.73 9.12 21.03
CA GLY A 308 14.48 10.01 21.90
C GLY A 308 15.86 10.41 21.39
N GLU A 309 16.38 9.78 20.33
CA GLU A 309 17.60 10.22 19.66
C GLU A 309 17.32 11.35 18.66
N PRO A 310 18.27 12.28 18.44
CA PRO A 310 18.14 13.31 17.42
C PRO A 310 17.95 12.69 16.03
N GLY A 311 16.91 13.12 15.32
CA GLY A 311 16.61 12.65 13.96
C GLY A 311 15.67 11.44 13.90
N TYR A 312 15.11 10.98 15.03
CA TYR A 312 14.00 10.03 15.02
C TYR A 312 12.85 10.53 14.14
N ARG A 313 12.31 9.64 13.30
CA ARG A 313 11.20 9.91 12.39
C ARG A 313 10.12 8.84 12.55
N THR A 314 8.86 9.26 12.57
CA THR A 314 7.72 8.35 12.52
C THR A 314 7.61 7.70 11.13
N ILE A 315 6.84 6.63 11.01
CA ILE A 315 6.57 5.98 9.72
C ILE A 315 5.99 6.97 8.69
N TYR A 316 5.12 7.88 9.13
CA TYR A 316 4.57 8.91 8.27
C TYR A 316 5.64 9.88 7.78
N GLU A 317 6.53 10.33 8.65
CA GLU A 317 7.65 11.19 8.24
C GLU A 317 8.62 10.47 7.30
N ASN A 318 8.90 9.19 7.52
CA ASN A 318 9.71 8.38 6.60
C ASN A 318 9.01 8.20 5.23
N CYS A 319 7.68 8.08 5.19
CA CYS A 319 6.93 8.04 3.93
C CYS A 319 7.03 9.36 3.16
N LEU A 320 6.91 10.50 3.86
CA LEU A 320 7.10 11.82 3.26
C LEU A 320 8.52 12.01 2.72
N ALA A 321 9.53 11.58 3.48
CA ALA A 321 10.92 11.62 3.05
C ALA A 321 11.17 10.78 1.80
N GLU A 322 10.66 9.53 1.75
CA GLU A 322 10.77 8.69 0.55
C GLU A 322 10.08 9.32 -0.67
N LEU A 323 8.91 9.95 -0.48
CA LEU A 323 8.22 10.65 -1.56
C LEU A 323 9.08 11.83 -2.05
N GLN A 324 9.59 12.67 -1.15
CA GLN A 324 10.48 13.77 -1.52
C GLN A 324 11.71 13.28 -2.28
N ASP A 325 12.42 12.28 -1.76
CA ASP A 325 13.61 11.71 -2.40
C ASP A 325 13.30 11.14 -3.78
N THR A 326 12.14 10.49 -3.93
CA THR A 326 11.67 9.96 -5.22
C THR A 326 11.42 11.09 -6.22
N LEU A 327 10.82 12.21 -5.78
CA LEU A 327 10.54 13.37 -6.63
C LEU A 327 11.83 14.11 -7.03
N GLU A 328 12.75 14.32 -6.10
CA GLU A 328 14.02 15.03 -6.35
C GLU A 328 14.91 14.31 -7.35
N ARG A 329 14.83 12.98 -7.41
CA ARG A 329 15.58 12.17 -8.38
C ARG A 329 15.04 12.27 -9.80
N GLY A 330 13.80 12.72 -9.98
CA GLY A 330 13.17 12.86 -11.31
C GLY A 330 13.01 11.54 -12.07
N GLU A 331 12.99 10.41 -11.36
CA GLU A 331 12.73 9.11 -11.98
C GLU A 331 11.29 9.04 -12.50
N ARG A 332 11.09 8.31 -13.60
CA ARG A 332 9.74 7.94 -14.02
C ARG A 332 9.26 6.77 -13.16
N TRP A 333 8.49 7.07 -12.11
CA TRP A 333 8.12 6.11 -11.07
C TRP A 333 6.61 5.89 -10.99
N GLY A 334 6.19 4.65 -10.76
CA GLY A 334 4.78 4.27 -10.60
C GLY A 334 4.40 3.97 -9.15
N MET A 335 5.19 3.15 -8.47
CA MET A 335 4.92 2.75 -7.08
C MET A 335 6.19 2.64 -6.24
N ARG A 336 6.04 2.82 -4.93
CA ARG A 336 6.99 2.38 -3.90
C ARG A 336 6.27 1.46 -2.93
N TRP A 337 6.81 0.26 -2.79
CA TRP A 337 6.27 -0.83 -1.99
C TRP A 337 6.97 -0.86 -0.64
N TYR A 338 6.24 -0.83 0.47
CA TYR A 338 6.80 -0.89 1.82
C TYR A 338 6.42 -2.21 2.47
N GLN A 339 7.43 -3.08 2.67
CA GLN A 339 7.25 -4.48 3.07
C GLN A 339 6.23 -5.18 2.15
N TYR A 340 6.59 -5.34 0.87
CA TYR A 340 5.68 -5.82 -0.18
C TYR A 340 4.50 -4.85 -0.43
N ASP A 341 3.29 -5.34 -0.68
CA ASP A 341 2.10 -4.53 -0.99
C ASP A 341 1.31 -4.02 0.23
N HIS A 342 1.83 -4.25 1.44
CA HIS A 342 1.12 -3.96 2.68
C HIS A 342 0.88 -2.47 2.92
N LEU A 343 1.84 -1.61 2.55
CA LEU A 343 1.68 -0.16 2.40
C LEU A 343 2.35 0.24 1.08
N THR A 344 1.70 1.09 0.31
CA THR A 344 2.17 1.44 -1.04
C THR A 344 1.98 2.91 -1.31
N LEU A 345 3.03 3.58 -1.77
CA LEU A 345 2.96 4.92 -2.36
C LEU A 345 2.65 4.80 -3.85
N VAL A 346 1.65 5.55 -4.32
CA VAL A 346 1.18 5.52 -5.70
C VAL A 346 1.34 6.88 -6.38
N ASN A 347 1.87 6.86 -7.61
CA ASN A 347 1.84 8.00 -8.53
C ASN A 347 0.63 7.91 -9.46
N LEU A 348 -0.29 8.89 -9.38
CA LEU A 348 -1.49 8.90 -10.20
C LEU A 348 -1.18 9.06 -11.69
N GLU A 349 -0.18 9.85 -12.05
CA GLU A 349 0.23 10.04 -13.46
C GLU A 349 0.60 8.71 -14.11
N ALA A 350 1.29 7.85 -13.35
CA ALA A 350 1.70 6.53 -13.81
C ALA A 350 0.51 5.61 -14.05
N PHE A 351 -0.45 5.61 -13.14
CA PHE A 351 -1.64 4.79 -13.26
C PHE A 351 -2.52 5.28 -14.42
N GLU A 352 -2.64 6.59 -14.61
CA GLU A 352 -3.36 7.19 -15.75
C GLU A 352 -2.74 6.77 -17.08
N ALA A 353 -1.41 6.84 -17.19
CA ALA A 353 -0.68 6.50 -18.42
C ALA A 353 -0.93 5.06 -18.88
N VAL A 354 -1.18 4.13 -17.95
CA VAL A 354 -1.41 2.71 -18.26
C VAL A 354 -2.88 2.26 -18.11
N GLY A 355 -3.79 3.20 -17.86
CA GLY A 355 -5.24 2.95 -17.78
C GLY A 355 -5.71 2.29 -16.48
N GLY A 356 -5.02 2.52 -15.35
CA GLY A 356 -5.40 2.05 -14.01
C GLY A 356 -5.48 0.53 -13.88
N TYR A 357 -6.23 0.03 -12.90
CA TYR A 357 -6.52 -1.40 -12.78
C TYR A 357 -7.60 -1.83 -13.79
N ASP A 358 -7.40 -2.97 -14.46
CA ASP A 358 -8.43 -3.54 -15.34
C ASP A 358 -9.57 -4.11 -14.49
N SER A 359 -10.72 -3.41 -14.45
CA SER A 359 -11.87 -3.80 -13.64
C SER A 359 -12.50 -5.14 -14.04
N MET A 360 -12.14 -5.70 -15.20
CA MET A 360 -12.58 -7.04 -15.62
C MET A 360 -11.73 -8.15 -15.00
N ILE A 361 -10.59 -7.83 -14.38
CA ILE A 361 -9.79 -8.76 -13.58
C ILE A 361 -10.13 -8.42 -12.11
N PRO A 362 -11.06 -9.13 -11.44
CA PRO A 362 -11.65 -8.65 -10.20
C PRO A 362 -10.75 -8.80 -8.95
N TYR A 363 -9.83 -9.76 -8.92
CA TYR A 363 -9.02 -10.10 -7.74
C TYR A 363 -7.61 -10.54 -8.14
N TYR A 364 -7.25 -11.82 -8.01
CA TYR A 364 -5.89 -12.27 -8.34
C TYR A 364 -5.56 -12.10 -9.82
N ASN A 365 -4.28 -11.83 -10.05
CA ASN A 365 -3.66 -11.39 -11.30
C ASN A 365 -3.94 -9.94 -11.72
N SER A 366 -4.77 -9.18 -10.99
CA SER A 366 -4.92 -7.73 -11.23
C SER A 366 -3.61 -6.98 -10.97
N ASP A 367 -2.88 -7.35 -9.92
CA ASP A 367 -1.57 -6.76 -9.63
C ASP A 367 -0.55 -7.13 -10.69
N CYS A 368 -0.55 -8.38 -11.17
CA CYS A 368 0.30 -8.80 -12.29
C CYS A 368 0.00 -7.98 -13.56
N ASP A 369 -1.28 -7.70 -13.84
CA ASP A 369 -1.70 -6.85 -14.95
C ASP A 369 -1.15 -5.44 -14.81
N LEU A 370 -1.41 -4.76 -13.68
CA LEU A 370 -0.99 -3.39 -13.49
C LEU A 370 0.54 -3.25 -13.45
N ASN A 371 1.23 -4.05 -12.64
CA ASN A 371 2.70 -4.00 -12.52
C ASN A 371 3.37 -4.29 -13.86
N GLY A 372 2.83 -5.25 -14.62
CA GLY A 372 3.27 -5.54 -15.97
C GLY A 372 3.13 -4.35 -16.90
N LYS A 373 1.96 -3.71 -16.91
CA LYS A 373 1.71 -2.50 -17.72
C LYS A 373 2.63 -1.35 -17.35
N LEU A 374 2.79 -1.06 -16.06
CA LEU A 374 3.69 -0.03 -15.56
C LEU A 374 5.12 -0.28 -16.04
N THR A 375 5.62 -1.51 -15.89
CA THR A 375 6.98 -1.87 -16.30
C THR A 375 7.15 -1.81 -17.82
N MET A 376 6.18 -2.29 -18.61
CA MET A 376 6.21 -2.23 -20.09
C MET A 376 6.23 -0.79 -20.60
N ASP A 377 5.56 0.12 -19.91
CA ASP A 377 5.55 1.53 -20.25
C ASP A 377 6.80 2.28 -19.73
N GLY A 378 7.60 1.65 -18.86
CA GLY A 378 8.83 2.23 -18.29
C GLY A 378 8.63 3.03 -17.01
N TRP A 379 7.61 2.73 -16.21
CA TRP A 379 7.45 3.24 -14.84
C TRP A 379 8.16 2.33 -13.85
N SER A 380 9.04 2.90 -13.02
CA SER A 380 9.76 2.14 -12.00
C SER A 380 8.87 1.80 -10.81
N THR A 381 9.03 0.58 -10.29
CA THR A 381 8.49 0.16 -8.99
C THR A 381 9.65 -0.32 -8.14
N LYS A 382 9.70 0.05 -6.86
CA LYS A 382 10.80 -0.33 -5.95
C LYS A 382 10.28 -0.82 -4.62
N PHE A 383 10.94 -1.81 -4.03
CA PHE A 383 10.72 -2.20 -2.63
C PHE A 383 11.56 -1.31 -1.70
N ARG A 384 10.90 -0.50 -0.88
CA ARG A 384 11.50 0.51 -0.01
C ARG A 384 11.22 0.18 1.46
N ARG A 385 11.87 0.92 2.37
CA ARG A 385 11.78 0.70 3.82
C ARG A 385 11.50 2.02 4.54
N VAL A 386 10.37 2.10 5.24
CA VAL A 386 9.93 3.33 5.96
C VAL A 386 9.51 3.08 7.41
N GLY A 387 9.33 1.82 7.79
CA GLY A 387 8.91 1.43 9.14
C GLY A 387 8.91 -0.08 9.29
N ILE A 388 8.21 -0.56 10.30
CA ILE A 388 7.95 -1.98 10.56
C ILE A 388 6.48 -2.24 10.22
N ILE A 389 6.23 -3.10 9.23
CA ILE A 389 4.88 -3.42 8.77
C ILE A 389 4.73 -4.94 8.83
N ASN A 390 3.92 -5.42 9.76
CA ASN A 390 3.67 -6.84 9.94
C ASN A 390 2.38 -7.22 9.21
N ASP A 391 2.48 -8.13 8.24
CA ASP A 391 1.32 -8.78 7.61
C ASP A 391 0.76 -9.83 8.56
N VAL A 392 -0.47 -9.67 9.07
CA VAL A 392 -0.99 -10.48 10.17
C VAL A 392 -2.30 -11.20 9.82
N SER A 393 -2.57 -12.32 10.49
CA SER A 393 -3.85 -13.04 10.40
C SER A 393 -4.54 -13.16 11.76
N THR A 394 -4.01 -12.46 12.76
CA THR A 394 -4.44 -12.51 14.16
C THR A 394 -4.80 -11.10 14.63
N VAL A 395 -5.51 -11.02 15.73
CA VAL A 395 -5.94 -9.77 16.33
C VAL A 395 -5.31 -9.66 17.72
N MET A 396 -4.79 -8.47 18.05
CA MET A 396 -4.33 -8.16 19.39
C MET A 396 -5.49 -8.29 20.37
N THR A 397 -5.23 -8.86 21.54
CA THR A 397 -6.28 -9.09 22.56
C THR A 397 -6.78 -7.78 23.17
N ASP A 398 -5.93 -6.75 23.21
CA ASP A 398 -6.27 -5.39 23.62
C ASP A 398 -5.43 -4.35 22.87
N LEU A 399 -6.09 -3.51 22.07
CA LEU A 399 -5.46 -2.40 21.33
C LEU A 399 -4.97 -1.27 22.25
N GLY A 400 -5.37 -1.25 23.54
CA GLY A 400 -4.77 -0.39 24.55
C GLY A 400 -3.25 -0.56 24.67
N ALA A 401 -2.73 -1.75 24.33
CA ALA A 401 -1.30 -2.01 24.31
C ALA A 401 -0.55 -1.13 23.28
N LEU A 402 -1.18 -0.83 22.14
CA LEU A 402 -0.61 0.08 21.14
C LEU A 402 -0.54 1.53 21.65
N TYR A 403 -1.41 1.91 22.58
CA TYR A 403 -1.37 3.20 23.27
C TYR A 403 -0.46 3.21 24.51
N ARG A 404 0.21 2.10 24.83
CA ARG A 404 1.04 1.93 26.05
C ARG A 404 0.22 2.11 27.34
N LEU A 405 -1.04 1.67 27.34
CA LEU A 405 -1.88 1.70 28.55
C LEU A 405 -1.32 0.73 29.60
N PRO A 406 -1.16 1.16 30.88
CA PRO A 406 -0.57 0.31 31.93
C PRO A 406 -1.32 -1.01 32.19
N GLU A 407 -2.63 -1.02 31.98
CA GLU A 407 -3.50 -2.18 32.15
C GLU A 407 -3.46 -3.17 30.98
N SER A 408 -2.89 -2.76 29.83
CA SER A 408 -2.89 -3.55 28.61
C SER A 408 -1.55 -4.26 28.42
N VAL A 409 -1.61 -5.58 28.27
CA VAL A 409 -0.44 -6.42 27.98
C VAL A 409 -0.43 -6.72 26.48
N PRO A 410 0.68 -6.44 25.76
CA PRO A 410 0.83 -6.85 24.37
C PRO A 410 0.63 -8.36 24.20
N ASP A 411 -0.40 -8.75 23.47
CA ASP A 411 -0.69 -10.15 23.16
C ASP A 411 -1.65 -10.28 21.97
N PHE A 412 -1.79 -11.48 21.39
CA PHE A 412 -2.67 -11.74 20.25
C PHE A 412 -3.46 -13.06 20.35
N ALA A 413 -4.56 -13.12 19.61
CA ALA A 413 -5.42 -14.29 19.46
C ALA A 413 -5.74 -14.59 17.99
N ASP A 414 -5.90 -15.87 17.66
CA ASP A 414 -6.43 -16.30 16.36
C ASP A 414 -7.95 -16.08 16.34
N PRO A 415 -8.48 -15.21 15.45
CA PRO A 415 -9.92 -14.99 15.35
C PRO A 415 -10.65 -16.16 14.69
N ASN A 416 -9.95 -17.09 14.04
CA ASN A 416 -10.52 -18.27 13.37
C ASN A 416 -9.63 -19.51 13.54
N PRO A 417 -9.51 -20.07 14.76
CA PRO A 417 -8.63 -21.19 15.03
C PRO A 417 -9.08 -22.47 14.31
N ASN A 418 -8.15 -23.15 13.65
CA ASN A 418 -8.39 -24.42 12.99
C ASN A 418 -8.72 -25.53 14.02
N LYS A 419 -9.63 -26.44 13.67
CA LYS A 419 -9.93 -27.61 14.51
C LYS A 419 -8.69 -28.49 14.66
N GLY A 420 -8.39 -28.89 15.90
CA GLY A 420 -7.21 -29.69 16.23
C GLY A 420 -5.91 -28.89 16.36
N MET A 421 -5.91 -27.60 16.01
CA MET A 421 -4.77 -26.73 16.27
C MET A 421 -4.64 -26.45 17.75
N LYS A 422 -3.47 -26.76 18.31
CA LYS A 422 -3.11 -26.36 19.66
C LYS A 422 -2.66 -24.89 19.64
N VAL A 423 -3.66 -23.99 19.57
CA VAL A 423 -3.46 -22.54 19.35
C VAL A 423 -2.43 -21.95 20.31
N ARG A 424 -2.45 -22.35 21.58
CA ARG A 424 -1.51 -21.88 22.61
C ARG A 424 -0.06 -22.29 22.29
N GLU A 425 0.19 -23.58 22.08
CA GLU A 425 1.53 -24.11 21.75
C GLU A 425 2.07 -23.46 20.47
N GLU A 426 1.23 -23.31 19.45
CA GLU A 426 1.63 -22.69 18.19
C GLU A 426 1.95 -21.19 18.36
N LYS A 427 1.14 -20.47 19.13
CA LYS A 427 1.40 -19.07 19.48
C LYS A 427 2.72 -18.91 20.24
N GLU A 428 2.95 -19.73 21.28
CA GLU A 428 4.19 -19.70 22.07
C GLU A 428 5.41 -19.99 21.19
N LYS A 429 5.31 -20.95 20.28
CA LYS A 429 6.33 -21.26 19.28
C LYS A 429 6.64 -20.04 18.39
N GLN A 430 5.62 -19.34 17.89
CA GLN A 430 5.86 -18.16 17.05
C GLN A 430 6.44 -16.97 17.84
N LEU A 431 6.00 -16.75 19.07
CA LEU A 431 6.58 -15.73 19.95
C LEU A 431 8.05 -16.03 20.29
N LYS A 432 8.38 -17.30 20.56
CA LYS A 432 9.77 -17.73 20.77
C LYS A 432 10.63 -17.47 19.54
N ALA A 433 10.15 -17.89 18.36
CA ALA A 433 10.86 -17.66 17.10
C ALA A 433 11.05 -16.16 16.80
N ALA A 434 10.06 -15.32 17.11
CA ALA A 434 10.17 -13.87 16.97
C ALA A 434 11.24 -13.26 17.89
N ARG A 435 11.29 -13.66 19.17
CA ARG A 435 12.33 -13.22 20.11
C ARG A 435 13.73 -13.60 19.63
N GLU A 436 13.91 -14.85 19.21
CA GLU A 436 15.19 -15.35 18.70
C GLU A 436 15.63 -14.60 17.43
N ALA A 437 14.69 -14.32 16.51
CA ALA A 437 14.99 -13.58 15.29
C ALA A 437 15.43 -12.13 15.57
N ILE A 438 14.72 -11.41 16.45
CA ILE A 438 15.07 -10.05 16.86
C ILE A 438 16.41 -10.03 17.59
N GLN A 439 16.64 -10.96 18.52
CA GLN A 439 17.91 -11.02 19.24
C GLN A 439 19.09 -11.27 18.29
N LYS A 440 18.93 -12.22 17.36
CA LYS A 440 19.95 -12.52 16.35
C LYS A 440 20.28 -11.29 15.48
N ALA A 441 19.26 -10.57 15.02
CA ALA A 441 19.45 -9.33 14.26
C ALA A 441 20.25 -8.28 15.04
N LYS A 442 19.93 -8.09 16.33
CA LYS A 442 20.67 -7.18 17.22
C LYS A 442 22.13 -7.61 17.41
N ASP A 443 22.38 -8.90 17.61
CA ASP A 443 23.73 -9.44 17.79
C ASP A 443 24.57 -9.25 16.51
N GLU A 444 23.98 -9.49 15.33
CA GLU A 444 24.63 -9.28 14.04
C GLU A 444 24.92 -7.79 13.76
N ALA A 445 24.00 -6.89 14.11
CA ALA A 445 24.21 -5.45 14.02
C ALA A 445 25.33 -4.98 14.95
N ALA A 446 25.38 -5.49 16.18
CA ALA A 446 26.45 -5.19 17.13
C ALA A 446 27.82 -5.70 16.65
N ALA A 447 27.87 -6.87 16.01
CA ALA A 447 29.10 -7.42 15.43
C ALA A 447 29.63 -6.56 14.27
N LYS A 448 28.75 -6.11 13.35
CA LYS A 448 29.11 -5.22 12.24
C LYS A 448 29.66 -3.88 12.73
N ASN A 449 29.01 -3.27 13.73
CA ASN A 449 29.50 -2.03 14.36
C ASN A 449 30.84 -2.25 15.09
N GLY A 450 31.04 -3.42 15.69
CA GLY A 450 32.29 -3.79 16.35
C GLY A 450 33.49 -3.97 15.42
N ASP A 451 33.26 -4.33 14.16
CA ASP A 451 34.31 -4.47 13.14
C ASP A 451 34.61 -3.16 12.41
N GLU A 452 33.61 -2.30 12.16
CA GLU A 452 33.85 -0.93 11.65
C GLU A 452 34.69 -0.09 12.63
N VAL A 453 34.44 -0.20 13.94
CA VAL A 453 35.25 0.48 14.97
C VAL A 453 36.69 -0.07 15.03
N LYS A 454 36.92 -1.34 14.69
CA LYS A 454 38.28 -1.90 14.59
C LYS A 454 38.98 -1.44 13.32
N ASP A 455 38.28 -1.33 12.20
CA ASP A 455 38.83 -0.84 10.93
C ASP A 455 39.15 0.66 10.96
N GLU A 456 38.34 1.48 11.64
CA GLU A 456 38.68 2.89 11.91
C GLU A 456 39.88 3.01 12.85
N LYS A 457 39.97 2.15 13.88
CA LYS A 457 41.11 2.13 14.80
C LYS A 457 42.39 1.61 14.12
N ALA A 458 42.27 0.71 13.14
CA ALA A 458 43.36 0.23 12.29
C ALA A 458 43.83 1.29 11.28
N LYS A 459 42.90 2.11 10.74
CA LYS A 459 43.23 3.30 9.93
C LYS A 459 43.92 4.40 10.76
N GLN A 460 43.47 4.66 11.99
CA GLN A 460 44.14 5.63 12.87
C GLN A 460 45.52 5.14 13.36
N THR A 461 45.73 3.83 13.54
CA THR A 461 47.06 3.29 13.89
C THR A 461 48.03 3.25 12.70
N THR A 462 47.53 3.20 11.46
CA THR A 462 48.38 3.31 10.26
C THR A 462 48.77 4.76 9.95
N GLU A 463 47.92 5.75 10.23
CA GLU A 463 48.28 7.18 10.09
C GLU A 463 49.23 7.68 11.21
N ALA A 464 49.13 7.12 12.42
CA ALA A 464 50.04 7.45 13.53
C ALA A 464 51.49 6.94 13.34
N ASN A 465 51.72 5.95 12.46
CA ASN A 465 53.04 5.36 12.21
C ASN A 465 53.80 5.97 11.01
N VAL A 466 53.21 6.90 10.26
CA VAL A 466 53.88 7.59 9.14
C VAL A 466 54.55 8.91 9.56
N THR A 467 54.31 9.40 10.78
CA THR A 467 54.81 10.70 11.23
C THR A 467 55.80 10.60 12.40
N GLN A 468 56.87 9.81 12.29
CA GLN A 468 58.04 9.92 13.19
C GLN A 468 59.37 9.62 12.48
N THR A 469 59.77 10.46 11.51
CA THR A 469 61.18 10.62 11.13
C THR A 469 61.48 12.04 10.66
N ALA A 470 61.64 12.99 11.60
CA ALA A 470 62.47 14.17 11.37
C ALA A 470 62.93 14.79 12.70
N LYS A 471 64.25 14.80 12.91
CA LYS A 471 64.94 15.51 14.01
C LYS A 471 65.12 17.01 13.68
N PRO A 472 65.38 17.86 14.70
CA PRO A 472 65.12 19.30 14.62
C PRO A 472 66.37 20.20 14.54
N GLY A 473 66.15 21.43 14.05
CA GLY A 473 66.90 22.66 14.40
C GLY A 473 67.36 23.51 13.20
N PRO A 474 67.63 24.84 13.37
CA PRO A 474 67.00 25.79 14.29
C PRO A 474 66.68 27.18 13.65
N THR A 475 65.77 27.91 14.31
CA THR A 475 65.70 29.38 14.50
C THR A 475 65.71 30.34 13.30
N GLY A 476 64.65 31.15 13.19
CA GLY A 476 64.69 32.41 12.43
C GLY A 476 63.39 33.21 12.53
N LYS A 477 63.46 34.40 13.11
CA LYS A 477 62.38 35.34 13.43
C LYS A 477 61.80 36.09 12.21
N ALA A 478 60.56 36.55 12.43
CA ALA A 478 59.95 37.83 12.02
C ALA A 478 59.33 38.00 10.62
N GLY A 479 58.08 38.48 10.63
CA GLY A 479 57.72 39.72 9.93
C GLY A 479 56.71 39.62 8.79
N GLY A 480 55.44 39.90 9.10
CA GLY A 480 54.57 40.88 8.44
C GLY A 480 54.32 40.86 6.92
N GLY A 481 53.04 40.98 6.54
CA GLY A 481 52.63 41.89 5.47
C GLY A 481 51.97 41.28 4.23
N ASN A 482 50.63 41.35 4.23
CA ASN A 482 49.76 41.92 3.20
C ASN A 482 49.84 41.50 1.70
N THR A 483 48.67 41.09 1.19
CA THR A 483 48.01 41.50 -0.07
C THR A 483 48.79 41.48 -1.38
N THR A 484 48.33 40.72 -2.38
CA THR A 484 47.46 41.20 -3.48
C THR A 484 47.32 40.13 -4.56
N ALA A 485 46.16 40.15 -5.20
CA ALA A 485 45.76 39.32 -6.32
C ALA A 485 46.59 39.58 -7.59
N THR A 486 46.72 38.58 -8.47
CA THR A 486 46.64 38.78 -9.92
C THR A 486 46.30 37.49 -10.66
N HIS A 487 45.12 37.56 -11.26
CA HIS A 487 44.60 36.92 -12.47
C HIS A 487 45.61 36.31 -13.46
N VAL A 488 45.40 35.05 -13.88
CA VAL A 488 45.74 34.56 -15.23
C VAL A 488 44.67 33.58 -15.71
N LYS A 489 44.18 33.83 -16.94
CA LYS A 489 43.17 33.07 -17.71
C LYS A 489 43.63 31.66 -18.10
N PRO A 490 42.70 30.75 -18.43
CA PRO A 490 43.00 29.42 -18.94
C PRO A 490 43.25 29.45 -20.46
N ALA A 491 44.09 28.55 -20.94
CA ALA A 491 44.19 28.19 -22.35
C ALA A 491 44.09 26.66 -22.51
N PRO A 492 43.59 26.18 -23.67
CA PRO A 492 43.06 24.84 -23.86
C PRO A 492 44.03 23.94 -24.64
N HIS A 493 43.52 22.85 -25.22
CA HIS A 493 44.17 21.76 -25.98
C HIS A 493 44.35 20.50 -25.12
N GLY A 494 43.99 19.30 -25.57
CA GLY A 494 43.63 18.80 -26.89
C GLY A 494 43.89 17.30 -26.85
N GLY A 495 42.99 16.49 -27.40
CA GLY A 495 43.13 15.04 -27.40
C GLY A 495 44.30 14.52 -28.24
N LEU A 496 44.76 13.31 -27.94
CA LEU A 496 44.87 12.19 -28.88
C LEU A 496 45.52 10.97 -28.22
N ALA A 497 45.07 9.81 -28.70
CA ALA A 497 45.44 8.46 -28.33
C ALA A 497 46.93 8.13 -28.46
N ALA A 498 47.42 7.18 -27.63
CA ALA A 498 48.20 6.05 -28.12
C ALA A 498 48.33 4.93 -27.06
N THR A 499 48.08 3.74 -27.55
CA THR A 499 48.19 2.39 -27.01
C THR A 499 49.57 2.06 -26.42
N VAL A 500 49.61 1.39 -25.25
CA VAL A 500 50.65 0.41 -24.91
C VAL A 500 50.01 -0.76 -24.14
N GLN A 501 50.12 -1.95 -24.74
CA GLN A 501 49.88 -3.25 -24.14
C GLN A 501 50.83 -3.49 -22.97
N GLN A 502 50.32 -4.07 -21.88
CA GLN A 502 51.08 -5.08 -21.13
C GLN A 502 50.11 -6.09 -20.49
N ASP A 503 50.32 -7.34 -20.89
CA ASP A 503 49.68 -8.54 -20.38
C ASP A 503 49.96 -8.74 -18.88
N ALA A 504 48.90 -8.98 -18.10
CA ALA A 504 49.00 -9.72 -16.84
C ALA A 504 47.72 -10.54 -16.61
N ARG A 505 47.82 -11.78 -17.06
CA ARG A 505 47.04 -12.98 -16.74
C ARG A 505 46.41 -12.95 -15.33
N VAL A 506 45.09 -12.78 -15.24
CA VAL A 506 44.28 -13.12 -14.06
C VAL A 506 43.15 -14.06 -14.49
N LYS A 507 43.09 -15.21 -13.82
CA LYS A 507 42.10 -16.27 -13.99
C LYS A 507 40.68 -15.71 -13.82
N ARG A 508 39.89 -15.77 -14.89
CA ARG A 508 38.45 -15.54 -14.87
C ARG A 508 37.81 -16.75 -14.18
N ARG A 509 37.26 -16.55 -12.98
CA ARG A 509 36.37 -17.50 -12.32
C ARG A 509 35.00 -17.30 -12.96
N GLU A 510 34.54 -18.31 -13.68
CA GLU A 510 33.18 -18.35 -14.24
C GLU A 510 32.19 -18.39 -13.06
N GLU A 511 31.35 -17.36 -12.98
CA GLU A 511 30.17 -17.36 -12.11
C GLU A 511 29.02 -18.04 -12.86
N PRO A 512 28.32 -19.01 -12.24
CA PRO A 512 27.19 -19.65 -12.86
C PRO A 512 25.98 -18.73 -12.84
N THR A 513 25.45 -18.46 -14.03
CA THR A 513 24.15 -17.85 -14.29
C THR A 513 23.05 -18.72 -13.68
N ALA A 514 22.38 -18.22 -12.64
CA ALA A 514 21.19 -18.85 -12.08
C ALA A 514 19.98 -18.54 -12.98
N GLU A 515 19.62 -19.51 -13.82
CA GLU A 515 18.34 -19.62 -14.52
C GLU A 515 17.22 -19.73 -13.48
N VAL A 516 16.35 -18.72 -13.41
CA VAL A 516 15.12 -18.77 -12.60
C VAL A 516 14.04 -19.42 -13.44
N VAL A 517 13.81 -20.72 -13.19
CA VAL A 517 12.63 -21.44 -13.66
C VAL A 517 11.59 -21.34 -12.54
N GLU A 518 10.62 -20.45 -12.68
CA GLU A 518 9.37 -20.53 -11.92
C GLU A 518 8.52 -21.64 -12.55
N GLU A 519 8.56 -22.83 -11.97
CA GLU A 519 7.63 -23.93 -12.26
C GLU A 519 6.69 -24.09 -11.07
N GLU A 520 5.38 -23.97 -11.33
CA GLU A 520 4.33 -24.46 -10.44
C GLU A 520 4.52 -25.97 -10.22
N VAL A 521 4.58 -26.42 -8.97
CA VAL A 521 4.49 -27.85 -8.64
C VAL A 521 3.47 -28.02 -7.51
N ASP A 522 2.30 -28.54 -7.89
CA ASP A 522 1.52 -29.46 -7.06
C ASP A 522 2.37 -30.73 -6.87
N GLU A 523 2.85 -31.03 -5.66
CA GLU A 523 3.25 -32.39 -5.29
C GLU A 523 2.88 -32.69 -3.84
N GLU A 524 1.88 -33.56 -3.73
CA GLU A 524 1.51 -34.32 -2.55
C GLU A 524 2.34 -35.61 -2.50
N ALA A 525 2.69 -36.04 -1.29
CA ALA A 525 3.26 -37.35 -0.90
C ALA A 525 4.75 -37.63 -1.24
N ALA A 526 5.61 -37.50 -0.23
CA ALA A 526 6.30 -38.62 0.43
C ALA A 526 7.46 -38.10 1.29
N GLU A 527 7.37 -38.28 2.61
CA GLU A 527 8.49 -38.62 3.50
C GLU A 527 7.94 -38.74 4.94
N GLU A 528 7.57 -39.98 5.29
CA GLU A 528 7.47 -40.45 6.68
C GLU A 528 8.86 -40.99 7.11
N GLU A 529 9.09 -41.02 8.44
CA GLU A 529 10.29 -41.44 9.21
C GLU A 529 11.39 -40.37 9.38
N GLU A 530 11.86 -39.97 10.56
CA GLU A 530 11.77 -40.45 11.95
C GLU A 530 11.83 -39.24 12.92
N ALA A 531 11.06 -39.27 14.00
CA ALA A 531 11.48 -38.69 15.28
C ALA A 531 10.70 -39.36 16.40
N ALA A 532 11.31 -40.35 17.05
CA ALA A 532 10.87 -40.86 18.33
C ALA A 532 10.99 -39.73 19.37
N VAL A 533 9.84 -39.28 19.87
CA VAL A 533 9.75 -38.30 20.97
C VAL A 533 9.66 -39.11 22.27
N GLU A 534 10.64 -38.94 23.14
CA GLU A 534 10.48 -39.27 24.55
C GLU A 534 9.37 -38.37 25.13
N GLU A 535 8.29 -38.99 25.58
CA GLU A 535 7.22 -38.32 26.31
C GLU A 535 7.76 -37.86 27.68
N GLU A 536 8.21 -36.61 27.75
CA GLU A 536 8.39 -35.93 29.03
C GLU A 536 7.05 -35.31 29.47
N GLU A 537 6.58 -35.73 30.65
CA GLU A 537 5.37 -35.22 31.32
C GLU A 537 5.36 -33.69 31.36
N VAL A 538 4.40 -33.07 30.67
CA VAL A 538 4.13 -31.63 30.77
C VAL A 538 3.49 -31.37 32.13
N ALA A 539 4.33 -31.04 33.11
CA ALA A 539 3.91 -30.40 34.34
C ALA A 539 3.25 -29.06 34.00
N THR A 540 2.00 -28.88 34.44
CA THR A 540 1.33 -27.58 34.46
C THR A 540 2.06 -26.66 35.42
N THR A 541 3.03 -25.90 34.93
CA THR A 541 3.61 -24.77 35.65
C THR A 541 2.59 -23.63 35.62
N GLU A 542 2.14 -23.21 36.80
CA GLU A 542 1.47 -21.92 36.98
C GLU A 542 2.41 -20.84 36.44
N GLU A 543 1.98 -20.08 35.42
CA GLU A 543 2.82 -19.06 34.78
C GLU A 543 3.12 -17.93 35.77
N ASP A 544 4.38 -17.57 35.91
CA ASP A 544 4.78 -16.31 36.51
C ASP A 544 4.07 -15.15 35.78
N PRO A 545 3.54 -14.14 36.49
CA PRO A 545 2.85 -13.03 35.86
C PRO A 545 3.76 -12.33 34.84
N VAL A 546 3.27 -12.10 33.62
CA VAL A 546 3.98 -11.33 32.59
C VAL A 546 4.30 -9.95 33.15
N VAL A 547 5.57 -9.70 33.45
CA VAL A 547 6.04 -8.41 33.92
C VAL A 547 6.02 -7.46 32.74
N VAL A 548 5.06 -6.53 32.73
CA VAL A 548 4.97 -5.46 31.72
C VAL A 548 6.11 -4.47 31.98
N PRO A 549 7.02 -4.25 31.02
CA PRO A 549 8.10 -3.29 31.19
C PRO A 549 7.56 -1.87 31.39
N THR A 550 8.19 -1.11 32.28
CA THR A 550 7.88 0.32 32.44
C THR A 550 8.78 1.21 31.57
N ASP A 551 9.93 0.69 31.14
CA ASP A 551 10.80 1.37 30.20
C ASP A 551 10.14 1.39 28.81
N PRO A 552 10.04 2.56 28.15
CA PRO A 552 9.38 2.67 26.85
C PRO A 552 10.02 1.84 25.74
N VAL A 553 11.35 1.68 25.76
CA VAL A 553 12.09 0.92 24.75
C VAL A 553 11.86 -0.57 24.99
N GLU A 554 11.97 -1.05 26.23
CA GLU A 554 11.65 -2.45 26.57
C GLU A 554 10.19 -2.80 26.26
N TYR A 555 9.24 -1.89 26.51
CA TYR A 555 7.84 -2.10 26.15
C TYR A 555 7.67 -2.21 24.63
N PHE A 556 8.31 -1.32 23.87
CA PHE A 556 8.27 -1.40 22.41
C PHE A 556 8.88 -2.69 21.88
N GLN A 557 10.00 -3.16 22.46
CA GLN A 557 10.61 -4.43 22.10
C GLN A 557 9.63 -5.60 22.31
N LEU A 558 8.86 -5.59 23.40
CA LEU A 558 7.79 -6.56 23.62
C LEU A 558 6.68 -6.48 22.56
N LEU A 559 6.24 -5.27 22.20
CA LEU A 559 5.26 -5.07 21.12
C LEU A 559 5.78 -5.56 19.77
N ASN A 560 7.05 -5.30 19.47
CA ASN A 560 7.65 -5.72 18.21
C ASN A 560 7.75 -7.24 18.12
N VAL A 561 8.10 -7.91 19.23
CA VAL A 561 8.03 -9.39 19.34
C VAL A 561 6.61 -9.90 19.07
N VAL A 562 5.59 -9.24 19.63
CA VAL A 562 4.19 -9.61 19.39
C VAL A 562 3.83 -9.43 17.92
N GLY A 563 4.11 -8.27 17.32
CA GLY A 563 3.83 -8.00 15.91
C GLY A 563 4.54 -8.98 14.95
N LEU A 564 5.81 -9.28 15.19
CA LEU A 564 6.56 -10.27 14.42
C LEU A 564 6.03 -11.69 14.65
N GLY A 565 5.64 -12.03 15.88
CA GLY A 565 4.99 -13.30 16.20
C GLY A 565 3.66 -13.47 15.44
N MET A 566 2.86 -12.40 15.33
CA MET A 566 1.64 -12.39 14.51
C MET A 566 1.94 -12.58 13.02
N ASN A 567 3.03 -11.99 12.51
CA ASN A 567 3.49 -12.23 11.14
C ASN A 567 3.88 -13.70 10.95
N PHE A 568 4.71 -14.26 11.83
CA PHE A 568 5.10 -15.67 11.70
C PHE A 568 3.90 -16.61 11.81
N TYR A 569 2.91 -16.28 12.66
CA TYR A 569 1.66 -17.00 12.78
C TYR A 569 0.85 -17.02 11.49
N LYS A 570 0.78 -15.90 10.76
CA LYS A 570 0.11 -15.82 9.45
C LYS A 570 0.65 -16.84 8.45
N TYR A 571 1.96 -17.08 8.49
CA TYR A 571 2.68 -17.95 7.56
C TYR A 571 3.08 -19.30 8.16
N ARG A 572 2.44 -19.73 9.27
CA ARG A 572 2.82 -20.95 10.02
C ARG A 572 2.70 -22.25 9.22
N GLU A 573 1.78 -22.30 8.26
CA GLU A 573 1.56 -23.42 7.34
C GLU A 573 1.73 -22.95 5.88
N GLY A 574 2.75 -22.11 5.65
CA GLY A 574 2.97 -21.47 4.35
C GLY A 574 1.79 -20.59 3.96
N TYR A 575 1.35 -20.69 2.70
CA TYR A 575 0.27 -19.85 2.17
C TYR A 575 -1.15 -20.35 2.51
N LYS A 576 -1.32 -21.57 3.04
CA LYS A 576 -2.65 -22.18 3.23
C LYS A 576 -3.52 -21.43 4.24
N ASN A 577 -2.92 -20.89 5.30
CA ASN A 577 -3.65 -20.23 6.39
C ASN A 577 -3.56 -18.70 6.40
N ARG A 578 -2.97 -18.08 5.37
CA ARG A 578 -2.71 -16.63 5.34
C ARG A 578 -3.99 -15.79 5.52
N ASN A 579 -5.10 -16.26 4.95
CA ASN A 579 -6.35 -15.51 4.86
C ASN A 579 -7.51 -16.11 5.70
N THR A 580 -7.23 -17.02 6.63
CA THR A 580 -8.29 -17.67 7.44
C THR A 580 -9.12 -16.66 8.23
N TRP A 581 -8.50 -15.55 8.64
CA TRP A 581 -9.12 -14.43 9.35
C TRP A 581 -10.34 -13.85 8.61
N GLN A 582 -10.37 -13.90 7.27
CA GLN A 582 -11.47 -13.34 6.46
C GLN A 582 -12.82 -14.02 6.74
N THR A 583 -12.82 -15.23 7.31
CA THR A 583 -14.02 -15.99 7.64
C THR A 583 -14.31 -16.07 9.14
N ALA A 584 -13.61 -15.31 9.98
CA ALA A 584 -13.73 -15.37 11.44
C ALA A 584 -15.08 -14.84 11.99
N GLN A 585 -15.69 -13.88 11.31
CA GLN A 585 -17.01 -13.33 11.65
C GLN A 585 -18.04 -14.02 10.78
N ARG A 586 -19.04 -14.64 11.41
CA ARG A 586 -20.09 -15.42 10.71
C ARG A 586 -21.51 -15.16 11.23
N GLY A 587 -21.68 -14.21 12.17
CA GLY A 587 -22.96 -13.90 12.79
C GLY A 587 -23.82 -12.94 11.96
N GLY A 588 -24.78 -12.30 12.61
CA GLY A 588 -25.68 -11.33 11.98
C GLY A 588 -26.87 -11.94 11.22
N ALA A 589 -27.17 -13.24 11.43
CA ALA A 589 -28.34 -13.87 10.84
C ALA A 589 -29.63 -13.14 11.25
N GLY A 590 -30.41 -12.70 10.25
CA GLY A 590 -31.63 -11.90 10.45
C GLY A 590 -31.41 -10.38 10.40
N GLU A 591 -30.17 -9.91 10.32
CA GLU A 591 -29.84 -8.50 10.08
C GLU A 591 -29.95 -8.14 8.59
N PRO A 592 -30.07 -6.84 8.24
CA PRO A 592 -30.07 -6.39 6.85
C PRO A 592 -28.77 -6.76 6.14
N PHE A 593 -28.85 -7.13 4.87
CA PHE A 593 -27.68 -7.50 4.06
C PHE A 593 -26.85 -8.66 4.64
N TYR A 594 -27.46 -9.52 5.46
CA TYR A 594 -26.84 -10.76 5.90
C TYR A 594 -26.48 -11.65 4.70
N TYR A 595 -25.24 -12.14 4.69
CA TYR A 595 -24.76 -13.17 3.78
C TYR A 595 -24.30 -14.39 4.56
N ASP A 596 -24.54 -15.58 4.01
CA ASP A 596 -23.88 -16.78 4.48
C ASP A 596 -22.37 -16.66 4.27
N GLY A 597 -21.59 -16.79 5.34
CA GLY A 597 -20.15 -16.57 5.30
C GLY A 597 -19.41 -17.56 4.40
N ALA A 598 -19.84 -18.82 4.37
CA ALA A 598 -19.25 -19.86 3.53
C ALA A 598 -19.59 -19.63 2.04
N GLY A 599 -20.85 -19.31 1.74
CA GLY A 599 -21.30 -18.95 0.39
C GLY A 599 -20.61 -17.70 -0.15
N PHE A 600 -20.33 -16.71 0.69
CA PHE A 600 -19.50 -15.57 0.28
C PHE A 600 -18.09 -16.03 -0.10
N GLY A 601 -17.44 -16.87 0.73
CA GLY A 601 -16.11 -17.40 0.44
C GLY A 601 -16.06 -18.13 -0.90
N GLU A 602 -17.04 -18.99 -1.15
CA GLU A 602 -17.19 -19.70 -2.44
C GLU A 602 -17.32 -18.72 -3.62
N ALA A 603 -18.12 -17.65 -3.48
CA ALA A 603 -18.25 -16.63 -4.52
C ALA A 603 -16.92 -15.88 -4.78
N PHE A 604 -16.15 -15.60 -3.73
CA PHE A 604 -14.84 -14.97 -3.82
C PHE A 604 -13.84 -15.86 -4.59
N ASP A 605 -13.82 -17.16 -4.31
CA ASP A 605 -12.95 -18.12 -5.00
C ASP A 605 -13.29 -18.24 -6.50
N VAL A 606 -14.58 -18.23 -6.83
CA VAL A 606 -15.05 -18.21 -8.22
C VAL A 606 -14.59 -16.95 -8.94
N LEU A 607 -14.77 -15.77 -8.34
CA LEU A 607 -14.35 -14.50 -8.94
C LEU A 607 -12.83 -14.42 -9.09
N THR A 608 -12.08 -14.92 -8.11
CA THR A 608 -10.63 -15.03 -8.16
C THR A 608 -10.17 -15.89 -9.32
N SER A 609 -10.80 -17.06 -9.50
CA SER A 609 -10.52 -17.96 -10.62
C SER A 609 -10.86 -17.34 -11.97
N ALA A 610 -11.99 -16.62 -12.05
CA ALA A 610 -12.38 -15.89 -13.24
C ALA A 610 -11.36 -14.78 -13.59
N GLY A 611 -10.84 -14.05 -12.61
CA GLY A 611 -9.80 -13.04 -12.83
C GLY A 611 -8.51 -13.64 -13.40
N ARG A 612 -8.05 -14.76 -12.83
CA ARG A 612 -6.90 -15.49 -13.40
C ARG A 612 -7.13 -15.90 -14.85
N GLU A 613 -8.32 -16.38 -15.19
CA GLU A 613 -8.66 -16.78 -16.56
C GLU A 613 -8.73 -15.59 -17.53
N ILE A 614 -9.32 -14.47 -17.10
CA ILE A 614 -9.40 -13.24 -17.89
C ILE A 614 -7.99 -12.71 -18.16
N TYR A 615 -7.13 -12.65 -17.14
CA TYR A 615 -5.72 -12.29 -17.28
C TYR A 615 -4.99 -13.16 -18.31
N LYS A 616 -5.12 -14.49 -18.18
CA LYS A 616 -4.50 -15.47 -19.09
C LYS A 616 -4.92 -15.25 -20.54
N ARG A 617 -6.19 -14.90 -20.79
CA ARG A 617 -6.70 -14.59 -22.13
C ARG A 617 -6.26 -13.23 -22.64
N LYS A 618 -6.18 -12.24 -21.75
CA LYS A 618 -5.72 -10.89 -22.08
C LYS A 618 -4.27 -10.89 -22.55
N TRP A 619 -3.39 -11.61 -21.85
CA TRP A 619 -1.95 -11.58 -22.12
C TRP A 619 -1.39 -12.82 -22.80
N GLY A 620 -2.20 -13.86 -23.02
CA GLY A 620 -1.75 -15.09 -23.66
C GLY A 620 -0.65 -15.82 -22.87
N THR A 621 -0.49 -15.54 -21.57
CA THR A 621 0.48 -16.21 -20.69
C THR A 621 -0.07 -16.40 -19.27
N THR A 622 0.53 -17.33 -18.52
CA THR A 622 0.23 -17.56 -17.10
C THR A 622 1.20 -16.84 -16.16
N LYS A 623 2.31 -16.31 -16.68
CA LYS A 623 3.36 -15.66 -15.89
C LYS A 623 2.89 -14.32 -15.35
N CYS A 624 3.25 -13.98 -14.12
CA CYS A 624 2.89 -12.70 -13.51
C CYS A 624 3.79 -11.55 -13.99
N ASN A 625 5.09 -11.78 -14.13
CA ASN A 625 6.06 -10.76 -14.53
C ASN A 625 6.15 -10.64 -16.06
N ILE A 626 5.05 -10.20 -16.67
CA ILE A 626 4.89 -10.16 -18.13
C ILE A 626 5.91 -9.25 -18.82
N ALA A 627 6.42 -8.22 -18.15
CA ALA A 627 7.40 -7.32 -18.74
C ALA A 627 8.82 -7.92 -18.84
N LYS A 628 9.22 -8.77 -17.87
CA LYS A 628 10.56 -9.39 -17.88
C LYS A 628 10.57 -10.78 -18.52
N ASP A 629 9.48 -11.54 -18.38
CA ASP A 629 9.47 -12.96 -18.73
C ASP A 629 8.85 -13.25 -20.11
N THR A 630 8.46 -12.20 -20.83
CA THR A 630 7.84 -12.26 -22.17
C THR A 630 8.36 -11.12 -23.06
N ALA A 631 8.01 -11.16 -24.35
CA ALA A 631 8.28 -10.07 -25.30
C ALA A 631 7.05 -9.17 -25.54
N LEU A 632 6.05 -9.24 -24.65
CA LEU A 632 4.79 -8.49 -24.77
C LEU A 632 5.02 -7.00 -24.53
N ASN A 633 4.22 -6.18 -25.19
CA ASN A 633 4.08 -4.75 -24.95
C ASN A 633 2.61 -4.38 -24.68
N LEU A 634 2.36 -3.12 -24.27
CA LEU A 634 1.01 -2.66 -23.92
C LEU A 634 -0.04 -2.88 -25.01
N ASN A 635 0.33 -2.83 -26.30
CA ASN A 635 -0.61 -2.97 -27.40
C ASN A 635 -1.02 -4.43 -27.68
N ASP A 636 -0.37 -5.40 -27.02
CA ASP A 636 -0.63 -6.82 -27.21
C ASP A 636 -1.82 -7.33 -26.38
N GLN A 637 -2.33 -6.51 -25.45
CA GLN A 637 -3.53 -6.80 -24.67
C GLN A 637 -4.67 -7.29 -25.57
N TRP A 638 -5.18 -8.48 -25.29
CA TRP A 638 -6.25 -9.18 -26.02
C TRP A 638 -5.93 -9.59 -27.45
N ARG A 639 -4.67 -9.55 -27.87
CA ARG A 639 -4.25 -9.84 -29.26
C ARG A 639 -3.34 -11.05 -29.41
N VAL A 640 -2.92 -11.65 -28.30
CA VAL A 640 -1.92 -12.72 -28.29
C VAL A 640 -2.56 -14.08 -28.02
N GLU A 641 -2.11 -15.09 -28.77
CA GLU A 641 -2.49 -16.48 -28.56
C GLU A 641 -1.83 -17.03 -27.28
N LYS A 642 -2.43 -18.10 -26.73
CA LYS A 642 -1.97 -18.77 -25.52
C LYS A 642 -0.62 -19.46 -25.73
N ASP A 643 0.41 -19.01 -25.04
CA ASP A 643 1.78 -19.54 -25.16
C ASP A 643 1.94 -20.97 -24.60
N TRP A 644 1.09 -21.36 -23.64
CA TRP A 644 1.15 -22.67 -22.98
C TRP A 644 0.48 -23.79 -23.80
N GLU A 645 -0.51 -23.47 -24.63
CA GLU A 645 -1.15 -24.48 -25.50
C GLU A 645 -0.19 -24.96 -26.59
N LYS A 646 0.63 -24.05 -27.14
CA LYS A 646 1.71 -24.41 -28.08
C LYS A 646 2.74 -25.32 -27.43
N LYS A 647 3.18 -25.01 -26.19
CA LYS A 647 4.12 -25.87 -25.45
C LYS A 647 3.56 -27.27 -25.21
N VAL A 648 2.28 -27.39 -24.86
CA VAL A 648 1.62 -28.70 -24.68
C VAL A 648 1.55 -29.46 -26.00
N GLN A 649 1.24 -28.79 -27.11
CA GLN A 649 1.24 -29.40 -28.44
C GLN A 649 2.65 -29.86 -28.85
N ASP A 650 3.67 -29.01 -28.68
CA ASP A 650 5.06 -29.31 -28.97
C ASP A 650 5.58 -30.49 -28.14
N LYS A 651 5.24 -30.54 -26.84
CA LYS A 651 5.58 -31.66 -25.96
C LYS A 651 4.91 -32.95 -26.44
N LYS A 652 3.60 -32.91 -26.71
CA LYS A 652 2.88 -34.08 -27.27
C LYS A 652 3.48 -34.55 -28.59
N GLU A 653 3.91 -33.64 -29.45
CA GLU A 653 4.53 -34.00 -30.72
C GLU A 653 5.93 -34.60 -30.52
N LYS A 654 6.73 -34.05 -29.60
CA LYS A 654 8.03 -34.62 -29.21
C LYS A 654 7.88 -36.02 -28.62
N ASP A 655 6.94 -36.21 -27.70
CA ASP A 655 6.67 -37.50 -27.05
C ASP A 655 6.21 -38.54 -28.08
N LYS A 656 5.34 -38.14 -29.02
CA LYS A 656 4.91 -38.98 -30.14
C LYS A 656 6.09 -39.40 -31.03
N LYS A 657 6.96 -38.45 -31.42
CA LYS A 657 8.15 -38.74 -32.23
C LYS A 657 9.11 -39.71 -31.51
N GLU A 658 9.28 -39.54 -30.20
CA GLU A 658 10.11 -40.44 -29.40
C GLU A 658 9.51 -41.84 -29.27
N GLN A 659 8.18 -41.96 -29.11
CA GLN A 659 7.50 -43.26 -29.14
C GLN A 659 7.63 -43.96 -30.50
N GLU A 660 7.47 -43.24 -31.61
CA GLU A 660 7.66 -43.78 -32.96
C GLU A 660 9.11 -44.23 -33.19
N ARG A 661 10.11 -43.48 -32.68
CA ARG A 661 11.53 -43.88 -32.73
C ARG A 661 11.77 -45.19 -32.00
N LYS A 662 11.31 -45.31 -30.75
CA LYS A 662 11.43 -46.53 -29.94
C LYS A 662 10.75 -47.73 -30.62
N GLN A 663 9.59 -47.52 -31.25
CA GLN A 663 8.89 -48.58 -31.98
C GLN A 663 9.67 -49.05 -33.22
N ARG A 664 10.29 -48.13 -33.98
CA ARG A 664 11.15 -48.47 -35.12
C ARG A 664 12.39 -49.23 -34.70
N GLU A 665 13.03 -48.84 -33.59
CA GLU A 665 14.20 -49.54 -33.04
C GLU A 665 13.84 -50.97 -32.63
N LYS A 666 12.71 -51.16 -31.94
CA LYS A 666 12.20 -52.50 -31.57
C LYS A 666 11.92 -53.36 -32.81
N GLN A 667 11.22 -52.82 -33.81
CA GLN A 667 10.96 -53.54 -35.07
C GLN A 667 12.25 -53.90 -35.83
N ALA A 668 13.27 -53.02 -35.80
CA ALA A 668 14.56 -53.30 -36.41
C ALA A 668 15.32 -54.42 -35.67
N GLU A 669 15.25 -54.46 -34.34
CA GLU A 669 15.83 -55.52 -33.53
C GLU A 669 15.13 -56.87 -33.77
N GLU A 670 13.81 -56.89 -33.82
CA GLU A 670 13.02 -58.08 -34.16
C GLU A 670 13.35 -58.59 -35.56
N LYS A 671 13.49 -57.70 -36.56
CA LYS A 671 13.93 -58.07 -37.91
C LYS A 671 15.36 -58.64 -37.94
N LYS A 672 16.29 -58.06 -37.17
CA LYS A 672 17.66 -58.60 -37.04
C LYS A 672 17.65 -59.99 -36.42
N LYS A 673 16.87 -60.22 -35.36
CA LYS A 673 16.70 -61.53 -34.73
C LYS A 673 16.09 -62.55 -35.71
N ALA A 674 15.08 -62.15 -36.48
CA ALA A 674 14.48 -62.99 -37.51
C ALA A 674 15.47 -63.37 -38.64
N GLN A 675 16.29 -62.41 -39.09
CA GLN A 675 17.34 -62.68 -40.10
C GLN A 675 18.44 -63.61 -39.56
N GLN A 676 18.87 -63.42 -38.30
CA GLN A 676 19.83 -64.33 -37.65
C GLN A 676 19.30 -65.77 -37.57
N ASN A 677 18.03 -65.93 -37.21
CA ASN A 677 17.39 -67.26 -37.17
C ASN A 677 17.26 -67.89 -38.57
N GLN A 678 17.02 -67.10 -39.62
CA GLN A 678 17.02 -67.60 -41.01
C GLN A 678 18.42 -68.03 -41.49
N THR A 679 19.47 -67.28 -41.15
CA THR A 679 20.86 -67.67 -41.48
C THR A 679 21.31 -68.92 -40.73
N HIS A 680 20.79 -69.17 -39.52
CA HIS A 680 21.09 -70.39 -38.77
C HIS A 680 20.42 -71.64 -39.37
N ASN A 681 19.22 -71.50 -39.95
CA ASN A 681 18.50 -72.59 -40.60
C ASN A 681 18.99 -72.92 -42.02
N GLN A 682 19.73 -72.04 -42.70
CA GLN A 682 20.32 -72.32 -44.02
C GLN A 682 21.71 -72.97 -43.95
N GLY A 683 22.30 -73.06 -42.75
CA GLY A 683 23.60 -73.70 -42.50
C GLY A 683 23.53 -75.16 -42.05
N HIS A 684 22.34 -75.76 -42.07
CA HIS A 684 22.10 -77.16 -41.70
C HIS A 684 21.88 -78.07 -42.91
#